data_AF-A0A5Q0BK28-F1
#
_entry.id   AF-A0A5Q0BK28-F1
#
_cell.length_a   1.000
_cell.length_b   1.000
_cell.length_c   1.000
_cell.angle_alpha   90.00
_cell.angle_beta   90.00
_cell.angle_gamma   90.00
#
_symmetry.space_group_name_H-M   'P 1'
#
loop_
_entity.id
_entity.type
_entity.pdbx_description
1 polymer ?
#
loop_
_entity_poly.entity_id
_entity_poly.type
_entity_poly.pdbx_seq_one_letter_code
_entity_poly.pdbx_strand_id
1 'polypeptide(L)'
;MRSPQLLSLFPVRLFPKVNHPSFKPRAPGHAVIALLCCGLSLSSSGNDGSVCGNQISSPFAGGCIAGGTLVFDRSNTVNGAVDIGSSGATVNSGAAGYVDTINGSGGLTFKGAGTTVLSGNSVSIGSLQVDSGSTLILEGSKMQMATAYANNAGILALGANTTLSIANGLANSGSLYGAGILNGNLNNSGTVSAGSSAIALSLGDIRTPAATSFVQSSAAVPIGSAATVSSTTTLNGNLAQTSNGTLAFGITPTSNTQLAVSGSSVQAGGNLFVQASGMSTGPGNNLRTTYTLLNGTNPNATLSGQFANVWVRGLAAGEVYDLTYVSDPQILISVYPDAYFHNMAQTANEREVGTVLDSTVPSATGSLYNQLNSLYQLPAGQLAAAMNQIDGEIYADAPGILYNAVSDTWAPVYARMGLSATQGGQSPANAPHLWMSGVGNFGGVSGNGNADGYSQRAGGFLVGADNKVFDGLNLGLTAGYVNAGANRNNTGSALSAQMWQVGGYADMNVGDNGHIGLLLGYTQGPVDFSNPSAIGTAAGQTFARIISAEARGSWTVDFGNGHSLTPIISLQTVYDQLGGFTESGLGALSLNVPSQNATMVAARFQTRYDYNWRAWGLDWTASTAIGVREMMNQPDPNLYLNYNGIGGQNFTVKGVQNNSSIGSGLVNAGITTHLNNALNLEIGYRGTYSGSTAINAFQGNVVWKFDEEIKTPSFDSETSAPDSGSKQSADKKAAAGEEDKGRDKLDIRTPGPDMANYPNSAYTLPQGGLYMEITPFNYTPDYATNPATYSSGYFFRYGLLDRVELRLYSNGLEAQGNGSALIGFAPLTFDTKIHIWDEWRQYYIPALGFEAAVQTTWLGSPGLTNGTEPSFSFNFDQSLPWDIDLEYNIGAARYQDPLDLSQEYWDVTFQWALQRDIVEDLAVFINGWYGSSTLPRVSRYTTKTQTVNKPVTVCDSNHRTDTLSNCVAKNTVITQTVSTRVAQNNVSELPNIVGAGMIWTVTDNLALYFNAGAGTNASSPTYNVYTGFAWTP
;
A
#
# COMPACT_ATOMS: atom_id res chain seq x y z
N MET A 1 -31.12 -33.58 -3.02
CA MET A 1 -32.46 -34.20 -3.00
C MET A 1 -33.52 -33.11 -3.23
N ARG A 2 -34.59 -33.45 -3.97
CA ARG A 2 -36.00 -32.98 -3.86
C ARG A 2 -36.35 -31.49 -3.63
N SER A 3 -37.03 -30.92 -4.64
CA SER A 3 -38.19 -30.01 -4.48
C SER A 3 -39.50 -30.84 -4.35
N PRO A 4 -40.62 -30.25 -3.89
CA PRO A 4 -41.74 -29.81 -4.77
C PRO A 4 -42.10 -28.31 -4.53
N GLN A 5 -42.88 -27.56 -5.34
CA GLN A 5 -44.20 -27.75 -6.01
C GLN A 5 -45.39 -27.85 -5.02
N LEU A 6 -46.63 -27.41 -5.29
CA LEU A 6 -47.31 -26.88 -6.49
C LEU A 6 -48.59 -26.08 -6.06
N LEU A 7 -48.99 -24.99 -6.72
CA LEU A 7 -50.25 -24.73 -7.48
C LEU A 7 -50.49 -23.19 -7.48
N SER A 8 -51.03 -22.44 -8.46
CA SER A 8 -51.63 -22.62 -9.80
C SER A 8 -53.10 -23.06 -9.96
N LEU A 9 -54.01 -22.11 -10.28
CA LEU A 9 -55.31 -22.35 -10.96
C LEU A 9 -55.69 -21.18 -11.90
N PHE A 10 -56.24 -21.53 -13.07
CA PHE A 10 -56.62 -20.71 -14.26
C PHE A 10 -58.02 -21.21 -14.73
N PRO A 11 -58.70 -20.78 -15.85
CA PRO A 11 -58.26 -20.23 -17.16
C PRO A 11 -58.95 -18.85 -17.48
N VAL A 12 -59.23 -18.29 -18.69
CA VAL A 12 -59.41 -18.78 -20.08
C VAL A 12 -58.88 -17.81 -21.17
N ARG A 13 -58.55 -18.45 -22.31
CA ARG A 13 -58.25 -18.07 -23.71
C ARG A 13 -59.20 -17.04 -24.38
N LEU A 14 -58.96 -16.48 -25.59
CA LEU A 14 -58.23 -17.00 -26.78
C LEU A 14 -57.53 -15.91 -27.66
N PHE A 15 -56.94 -16.33 -28.79
CA PHE A 15 -55.89 -15.74 -29.66
C PHE A 15 -56.35 -15.66 -31.16
N PRO A 16 -55.54 -15.34 -32.23
CA PRO A 16 -54.36 -14.44 -32.44
C PRO A 16 -54.31 -13.64 -33.80
N LYS A 17 -53.26 -12.80 -33.98
CA LYS A 17 -52.42 -12.45 -35.19
C LYS A 17 -52.97 -12.45 -36.65
N VAL A 18 -52.44 -11.53 -37.50
CA VAL A 18 -51.49 -11.76 -38.67
C VAL A 18 -51.20 -10.44 -39.44
N ASN A 19 -50.13 -10.38 -40.27
CA ASN A 19 -49.60 -9.18 -40.97
C ASN A 19 -49.78 -9.18 -42.51
N HIS A 20 -49.79 -7.97 -43.12
CA HIS A 20 -49.35 -7.62 -44.51
C HIS A 20 -50.17 -8.17 -45.73
N PRO A 21 -49.98 -7.66 -46.98
CA PRO A 21 -49.83 -6.27 -47.43
C PRO A 21 -50.61 -5.88 -48.73
N SER A 22 -50.65 -4.57 -49.05
CA SER A 22 -50.71 -3.94 -50.41
C SER A 22 -51.75 -4.35 -51.49
N PHE A 23 -52.45 -3.37 -52.10
CA PHE A 23 -52.45 -3.07 -53.56
C PHE A 23 -53.26 -1.78 -53.92
N LYS A 24 -53.26 -1.39 -55.21
CA LYS A 24 -53.93 -0.25 -55.90
C LYS A 24 -54.62 -0.79 -57.19
N PRO A 25 -55.39 -0.03 -58.02
CA PRO A 25 -56.16 1.22 -57.84
C PRO A 25 -57.57 1.20 -58.54
N ARG A 26 -58.14 2.40 -58.83
CA ARG A 26 -59.19 2.78 -59.82
C ARG A 26 -60.69 2.76 -59.40
N ALA A 27 -61.44 3.59 -60.14
CA ALA A 27 -62.86 3.99 -60.04
C ALA A 27 -63.65 3.45 -61.28
N PRO A 28 -64.88 3.86 -61.68
CA PRO A 28 -65.78 4.93 -61.17
C PRO A 28 -67.30 4.58 -61.14
N GLY A 29 -68.19 5.57 -60.88
CA GLY A 29 -69.52 5.63 -61.53
C GLY A 29 -70.73 6.07 -60.68
N HIS A 30 -71.38 7.17 -61.10
CA HIS A 30 -72.82 7.55 -61.01
C HIS A 30 -73.66 7.18 -59.75
N ALA A 31 -74.25 8.08 -58.94
CA ALA A 31 -75.05 9.33 -59.12
C ALA A 31 -76.60 9.11 -59.11
N VAL A 32 -77.36 9.95 -58.37
CA VAL A 32 -78.74 10.48 -58.67
C VAL A 32 -79.39 11.24 -57.46
N ILE A 33 -79.51 12.58 -57.61
CA ILE A 33 -80.67 13.49 -57.30
C ILE A 33 -81.15 13.82 -55.84
N ALA A 34 -81.59 15.10 -55.68
CA ALA A 34 -82.49 15.72 -54.66
C ALA A 34 -81.92 16.12 -53.27
N LEU A 35 -82.28 17.27 -52.65
CA LEU A 35 -83.07 18.45 -53.07
C LEU A 35 -82.79 19.70 -52.17
N LEU A 36 -82.97 20.93 -52.72
CA LEU A 36 -83.05 22.25 -52.03
C LEU A 36 -81.79 22.73 -51.23
N CYS A 37 -81.56 24.03 -50.99
CA CYS A 37 -82.24 25.27 -51.41
C CYS A 37 -81.20 26.41 -51.62
N CYS A 38 -81.52 27.42 -52.44
CA CYS A 38 -80.64 28.58 -52.71
C CYS A 38 -81.07 29.85 -51.96
N GLY A 39 -80.11 30.75 -51.73
CA GLY A 39 -80.33 32.14 -51.34
C GLY A 39 -79.16 33.01 -51.80
N LEU A 40 -79.39 33.90 -52.76
CA LEU A 40 -78.37 34.75 -53.39
C LEU A 40 -78.93 36.16 -53.57
N SER A 41 -78.19 37.18 -53.13
CA SER A 41 -78.55 38.59 -53.29
C SER A 41 -77.37 39.37 -53.85
N LEU A 42 -77.53 39.89 -55.06
CA LEU A 42 -76.63 40.86 -55.68
C LEU A 42 -77.24 42.26 -55.53
N SER A 43 -76.41 43.24 -55.16
CA SER A 43 -76.73 44.67 -55.22
C SER A 43 -75.81 45.37 -56.23
N SER A 44 -76.27 46.51 -56.75
CA SER A 44 -75.73 47.12 -57.98
C SER A 44 -74.59 48.12 -57.78
N SER A 45 -73.88 48.36 -58.88
CA SER A 45 -72.78 49.31 -59.08
C SER A 45 -72.95 50.72 -58.48
N GLY A 46 -71.85 51.22 -57.92
CA GLY A 46 -71.55 52.64 -57.70
C GLY A 46 -70.03 52.85 -57.71
N ASN A 47 -69.54 54.02 -58.15
CA ASN A 47 -68.11 54.31 -58.21
C ASN A 47 -67.52 54.69 -56.83
N ASP A 48 -66.19 54.77 -56.79
CA ASP A 48 -65.35 55.29 -55.69
C ASP A 48 -65.38 54.48 -54.38
N GLY A 49 -64.73 53.32 -54.40
CA GLY A 49 -64.34 52.55 -53.23
C GLY A 49 -63.34 51.45 -53.59
N SER A 50 -62.23 51.32 -52.85
CA SER A 50 -61.20 50.32 -53.12
C SER A 50 -61.67 48.90 -52.78
N VAL A 51 -61.78 48.03 -53.79
CA VAL A 51 -62.16 46.62 -53.60
C VAL A 51 -60.97 45.82 -53.06
N CYS A 52 -60.75 45.89 -51.74
CA CYS A 52 -59.88 44.98 -51.01
C CYS A 52 -60.47 43.55 -51.04
N GLY A 53 -59.65 42.54 -51.35
CA GLY A 53 -60.08 41.13 -51.33
C GLY A 53 -59.23 40.21 -52.19
N ASN A 54 -59.79 39.05 -52.55
CA ASN A 54 -59.14 38.08 -53.43
C ASN A 54 -58.89 38.68 -54.83
N GLN A 55 -57.69 38.49 -55.36
CA GLN A 55 -57.29 38.95 -56.70
C GLN A 55 -56.78 37.75 -57.49
N ILE A 56 -57.45 37.40 -58.59
CA ILE A 56 -57.21 36.18 -59.37
C ILE A 56 -57.11 36.53 -60.87
N SER A 57 -56.17 37.42 -61.21
CA SER A 57 -55.84 37.76 -62.59
C SER A 57 -54.47 38.43 -62.71
N SER A 58 -53.76 38.14 -63.81
CA SER A 58 -52.65 38.98 -64.29
C SER A 58 -53.15 39.94 -65.36
N PRO A 59 -52.71 41.22 -65.40
CA PRO A 59 -51.74 41.84 -64.51
C PRO A 59 -52.39 42.51 -63.29
N PHE A 60 -51.91 42.17 -62.09
CA PHE A 60 -52.10 43.01 -60.90
C PHE A 60 -50.93 43.99 -60.82
N ALA A 61 -51.23 45.30 -60.78
CA ALA A 61 -50.23 46.36 -60.86
C ALA A 61 -49.94 47.07 -59.52
N GLY A 62 -50.83 46.94 -58.53
CA GLY A 62 -50.81 47.63 -57.23
C GLY A 62 -52.23 47.79 -56.69
N GLY A 63 -52.38 48.10 -55.39
CA GLY A 63 -53.69 48.31 -54.74
C GLY A 63 -53.89 47.51 -53.45
N CYS A 64 -55.14 47.52 -52.95
CA CYS A 64 -55.50 46.85 -51.70
C CYS A 64 -55.80 45.35 -51.89
N ILE A 65 -55.21 44.50 -51.04
CA ILE A 65 -55.45 43.05 -50.97
C ILE A 65 -55.82 42.58 -49.54
N ALA A 66 -56.20 43.50 -48.66
CA ALA A 66 -56.54 43.22 -47.27
C ALA A 66 -57.65 42.16 -47.12
N GLY A 67 -57.38 41.13 -46.31
CA GLY A 67 -58.23 39.96 -46.11
C GLY A 67 -58.23 38.96 -47.28
N GLY A 68 -57.44 39.21 -48.33
CA GLY A 68 -57.50 38.49 -49.59
C GLY A 68 -56.35 37.51 -49.84
N THR A 69 -56.57 36.64 -50.84
CA THR A 69 -55.53 35.86 -51.51
C THR A 69 -55.29 36.42 -52.91
N LEU A 70 -54.04 36.77 -53.22
CA LEU A 70 -53.55 37.13 -54.54
C LEU A 70 -52.93 35.89 -55.20
N VAL A 71 -53.47 35.46 -56.35
CA VAL A 71 -53.07 34.23 -57.05
C VAL A 71 -52.45 34.55 -58.40
N PHE A 72 -51.25 34.05 -58.66
CA PHE A 72 -50.55 34.19 -59.93
C PHE A 72 -50.35 32.85 -60.64
N ASP A 73 -51.01 32.68 -61.79
CA ASP A 73 -50.91 31.51 -62.68
C ASP A 73 -49.65 31.50 -63.57
N ARG A 74 -48.95 32.64 -63.63
CA ARG A 74 -47.73 32.90 -64.40
C ARG A 74 -46.87 33.93 -63.64
N SER A 75 -45.61 34.09 -64.02
CA SER A 75 -44.76 35.14 -63.44
C SER A 75 -45.33 36.54 -63.72
N ASN A 76 -45.44 37.38 -62.69
CA ASN A 76 -45.94 38.75 -62.77
C ASN A 76 -45.11 39.70 -61.89
N THR A 77 -44.96 40.95 -62.32
CA THR A 77 -44.25 42.00 -61.55
C THR A 77 -45.20 43.13 -61.17
N VAL A 78 -45.33 43.37 -59.87
CA VAL A 78 -46.16 44.42 -59.27
C VAL A 78 -45.29 45.66 -59.04
N ASN A 79 -45.58 46.72 -59.80
CA ASN A 79 -44.75 47.94 -59.88
C ASN A 79 -45.35 49.15 -59.12
N GLY A 80 -46.47 48.96 -58.43
CA GLY A 80 -47.14 50.00 -57.64
C GLY A 80 -47.53 49.48 -56.25
N ALA A 81 -47.62 50.40 -55.30
CA ALA A 81 -47.83 50.14 -53.87
C ALA A 81 -48.98 49.16 -53.56
N VAL A 82 -48.76 48.32 -52.55
CA VAL A 82 -49.72 47.30 -52.08
C VAL A 82 -50.09 47.55 -50.62
N ASP A 83 -51.40 47.54 -50.34
CA ASP A 83 -51.95 47.65 -48.98
C ASP A 83 -52.56 46.32 -48.54
N ILE A 84 -52.07 45.75 -47.44
CA ILE A 84 -52.59 44.51 -46.83
C ILE A 84 -53.52 44.79 -45.64
N GLY A 85 -53.73 46.05 -45.28
CA GLY A 85 -54.58 46.50 -44.17
C GLY A 85 -54.18 45.88 -42.83
N SER A 86 -55.14 45.84 -41.90
CA SER A 86 -55.01 45.10 -40.62
C SER A 86 -55.35 43.61 -40.76
N SER A 87 -56.14 43.23 -41.77
CA SER A 87 -56.59 41.84 -42.01
C SER A 87 -55.52 40.94 -42.62
N GLY A 88 -54.42 41.52 -43.14
CA GLY A 88 -53.34 40.76 -43.78
C GLY A 88 -53.69 40.27 -45.18
N ALA A 89 -52.80 39.49 -45.80
CA ALA A 89 -53.00 38.91 -47.12
C ALA A 89 -52.22 37.59 -47.32
N THR A 90 -52.64 36.79 -48.29
CA THR A 90 -51.90 35.62 -48.78
C THR A 90 -51.49 35.82 -50.24
N VAL A 91 -50.24 35.50 -50.57
CA VAL A 91 -49.74 35.44 -51.96
C VAL A 91 -49.51 33.97 -52.30
N ASN A 92 -50.14 33.49 -53.38
CA ASN A 92 -49.98 32.13 -53.88
C ASN A 92 -49.54 32.17 -55.34
N SER A 93 -48.25 31.94 -55.61
CA SER A 93 -47.64 32.27 -56.91
C SER A 93 -46.75 31.17 -57.47
N GLY A 94 -46.76 30.99 -58.80
CA GLY A 94 -45.70 30.26 -59.51
C GLY A 94 -44.38 31.03 -59.61
N ALA A 95 -44.45 32.37 -59.71
CA ALA A 95 -43.37 33.32 -59.42
C ALA A 95 -43.97 34.73 -59.30
N ALA A 96 -43.32 35.64 -58.58
CA ALA A 96 -43.76 37.04 -58.47
C ALA A 96 -42.61 38.01 -58.16
N GLY A 97 -42.72 39.26 -58.59
CA GLY A 97 -41.86 40.37 -58.15
C GLY A 97 -42.68 41.53 -57.62
N TYR A 98 -42.24 42.17 -56.54
CA TYR A 98 -42.84 43.40 -55.99
C TYR A 98 -41.75 44.46 -55.83
N VAL A 99 -41.88 45.55 -56.58
CA VAL A 99 -40.81 46.56 -56.79
C VAL A 99 -41.11 47.88 -56.07
N ASP A 100 -42.35 48.07 -55.61
CA ASP A 100 -42.80 49.22 -54.82
C ASP A 100 -43.16 48.79 -53.38
N THR A 101 -43.57 49.76 -52.56
CA THR A 101 -43.93 49.65 -51.15
C THR A 101 -45.04 48.62 -50.87
N ILE A 102 -44.89 47.88 -49.77
CA ILE A 102 -45.94 47.03 -49.20
C ILE A 102 -46.15 47.44 -47.75
N ASN A 103 -47.37 47.86 -47.40
CA ASN A 103 -47.71 48.37 -46.07
C ASN A 103 -48.98 47.71 -45.52
N GLY A 104 -49.07 47.59 -44.20
CA GLY A 104 -50.30 47.22 -43.48
C GLY A 104 -50.01 46.50 -42.16
N SER A 105 -50.82 46.71 -41.13
CA SER A 105 -50.60 46.12 -39.79
C SER A 105 -50.92 44.62 -39.68
N GLY A 106 -51.48 44.01 -40.74
CA GLY A 106 -51.75 42.58 -40.81
C GLY A 106 -50.55 41.72 -41.24
N GLY A 107 -50.75 40.40 -41.28
CA GLY A 107 -49.72 39.43 -41.70
C GLY A 107 -49.73 39.16 -43.21
N LEU A 108 -48.55 38.95 -43.80
CA LEU A 108 -48.36 38.56 -45.20
C LEU A 108 -47.84 37.11 -45.28
N THR A 109 -48.60 36.23 -45.92
CA THR A 109 -48.26 34.79 -46.04
C THR A 109 -47.95 34.41 -47.48
N PHE A 110 -46.80 33.78 -47.72
CA PHE A 110 -46.39 33.26 -49.03
C PHE A 110 -46.60 31.74 -49.12
N LYS A 111 -47.27 31.32 -50.19
CA LYS A 111 -47.66 29.93 -50.50
C LYS A 111 -47.39 29.59 -51.97
N GLY A 112 -47.38 28.29 -52.28
CA GLY A 112 -47.11 27.76 -53.62
C GLY A 112 -45.62 27.55 -53.90
N ALA A 113 -45.30 26.73 -54.91
CA ALA A 113 -43.92 26.28 -55.19
C ALA A 113 -43.04 27.31 -55.92
N GLY A 114 -43.40 28.59 -55.88
CA GLY A 114 -42.76 29.65 -56.65
C GLY A 114 -41.77 30.50 -55.86
N THR A 115 -40.93 31.23 -56.61
CA THR A 115 -40.07 32.29 -56.08
C THR A 115 -40.76 33.63 -56.16
N THR A 116 -40.96 34.27 -55.00
CA THR A 116 -41.32 35.69 -54.91
C THR A 116 -40.11 36.54 -54.56
N VAL A 117 -39.96 37.70 -55.20
CA VAL A 117 -38.95 38.72 -54.87
C VAL A 117 -39.63 39.99 -54.34
N LEU A 118 -39.18 40.49 -53.18
CA LEU A 118 -39.56 41.80 -52.63
C LEU A 118 -38.36 42.74 -52.71
N SER A 119 -38.29 43.55 -53.77
CA SER A 119 -37.25 44.56 -53.99
C SER A 119 -37.72 45.99 -53.66
N GLY A 120 -38.98 46.15 -53.25
CA GLY A 120 -39.53 47.42 -52.76
C GLY A 120 -38.70 48.03 -51.62
N ASN A 121 -38.38 49.32 -51.74
CA ASN A 121 -37.42 49.98 -50.85
C ASN A 121 -37.89 50.20 -49.40
N SER A 122 -39.20 50.13 -49.14
CA SER A 122 -39.80 50.15 -47.81
C SER A 122 -40.93 49.13 -47.74
N VAL A 123 -40.83 48.16 -46.83
CA VAL A 123 -41.91 47.23 -46.50
C VAL A 123 -42.15 47.30 -45.00
N SER A 124 -43.40 47.51 -44.59
CA SER A 124 -43.81 47.64 -43.19
C SER A 124 -45.08 46.83 -42.95
N ILE A 125 -44.91 45.61 -42.45
CA ILE A 125 -45.98 44.62 -42.29
C ILE A 125 -46.08 44.08 -40.86
N GLY A 126 -47.27 43.67 -40.42
CA GLY A 126 -47.47 43.11 -39.07
C GLY A 126 -46.65 41.84 -38.86
N SER A 127 -46.80 40.85 -39.73
CA SER A 127 -45.98 39.63 -39.72
C SER A 127 -45.66 39.12 -41.11
N LEU A 128 -44.61 38.31 -41.21
CA LEU A 128 -44.24 37.59 -42.42
C LEU A 128 -44.30 36.08 -42.18
N GLN A 129 -44.87 35.33 -43.11
CA GLN A 129 -44.86 33.87 -43.09
C GLN A 129 -44.51 33.31 -44.47
N VAL A 130 -43.48 32.49 -44.55
CA VAL A 130 -43.13 31.69 -45.74
C VAL A 130 -43.44 30.23 -45.42
N ASP A 131 -44.43 29.66 -46.10
CA ASP A 131 -44.85 28.28 -45.89
C ASP A 131 -44.08 27.27 -46.76
N SER A 132 -44.28 26.00 -46.45
CA SER A 132 -43.63 24.83 -47.09
C SER A 132 -43.60 24.92 -48.62
N GLY A 133 -42.40 24.88 -49.18
CA GLY A 133 -42.16 24.87 -50.63
C GLY A 133 -42.14 26.25 -51.30
N SER A 134 -42.49 27.33 -50.60
CA SER A 134 -42.38 28.70 -51.12
C SER A 134 -40.98 29.26 -50.94
N THR A 135 -40.52 30.03 -51.93
CA THR A 135 -39.26 30.79 -51.87
C THR A 135 -39.56 32.28 -51.86
N LEU A 136 -39.02 33.00 -50.87
CA LEU A 136 -39.13 34.45 -50.75
C LEU A 136 -37.74 35.07 -50.69
N ILE A 137 -37.43 35.96 -51.63
CA ILE A 137 -36.18 36.72 -51.68
C ILE A 137 -36.49 38.17 -51.33
N LEU A 138 -35.76 38.72 -50.36
CA LEU A 138 -35.83 40.13 -49.97
C LEU A 138 -34.61 40.85 -50.54
N GLU A 139 -34.82 41.94 -51.26
CA GLU A 139 -33.76 42.73 -51.92
C GLU A 139 -33.88 44.25 -51.64
N GLY A 140 -34.76 44.63 -50.70
CA GLY A 140 -35.06 46.01 -50.32
C GLY A 140 -34.24 46.53 -49.12
N SER A 141 -33.93 47.82 -49.11
CA SER A 141 -33.06 48.44 -48.09
C SER A 141 -33.72 48.66 -46.71
N LYS A 142 -35.06 48.69 -46.62
CA LYS A 142 -35.80 48.88 -45.36
C LYS A 142 -36.97 47.88 -45.24
N MET A 143 -36.65 46.65 -44.87
CA MET A 143 -37.64 45.61 -44.58
C MET A 143 -37.93 45.61 -43.07
N GLN A 144 -39.16 45.95 -42.66
CA GLN A 144 -39.59 46.02 -41.26
C GLN A 144 -40.84 45.17 -41.02
N MET A 145 -40.84 44.41 -39.92
CA MET A 145 -42.00 43.63 -39.48
C MET A 145 -41.98 43.35 -37.98
N ALA A 146 -43.13 43.03 -37.37
CA ALA A 146 -43.15 42.70 -35.95
C ALA A 146 -42.62 41.28 -35.71
N THR A 147 -43.01 40.28 -36.52
CA THR A 147 -42.57 38.87 -36.37
C THR A 147 -42.42 38.20 -37.74
N ALA A 148 -41.47 37.27 -37.88
CA ALA A 148 -41.31 36.48 -39.11
C ALA A 148 -41.27 34.96 -38.87
N TYR A 149 -41.72 34.20 -39.86
CA TYR A 149 -41.72 32.73 -39.85
C TYR A 149 -41.25 32.19 -41.21
N ALA A 150 -40.27 31.29 -41.20
CA ALA A 150 -39.89 30.47 -42.35
C ALA A 150 -40.16 29.01 -41.97
N ASN A 151 -41.28 28.47 -42.44
CA ASN A 151 -41.88 27.25 -41.90
C ASN A 151 -41.62 26.03 -42.77
N ASN A 152 -41.16 24.93 -42.15
CA ASN A 152 -41.33 23.57 -42.66
C ASN A 152 -40.95 23.39 -44.16
N ALA A 153 -39.68 23.66 -44.49
CA ALA A 153 -39.13 23.72 -45.86
C ALA A 153 -39.64 24.89 -46.75
N GLY A 154 -40.18 25.96 -46.15
CA GLY A 154 -40.20 27.30 -46.77
C GLY A 154 -38.79 27.92 -46.78
N ILE A 155 -38.52 28.77 -47.77
CA ILE A 155 -37.21 29.38 -48.02
C ILE A 155 -37.31 30.90 -47.89
N LEU A 156 -36.50 31.50 -47.01
CA LEU A 156 -36.33 32.95 -46.89
C LEU A 156 -34.89 33.33 -47.27
N ALA A 157 -34.75 34.30 -48.19
CA ALA A 157 -33.46 34.75 -48.69
C ALA A 157 -33.27 36.25 -48.50
N LEU A 158 -32.06 36.67 -48.08
CA LEU A 158 -31.67 38.07 -47.89
C LEU A 158 -30.61 38.46 -48.93
N GLY A 159 -30.96 39.28 -49.91
CA GLY A 159 -30.02 39.86 -50.88
C GLY A 159 -28.97 40.74 -50.20
N ALA A 160 -27.80 40.91 -50.83
CA ALA A 160 -26.60 41.47 -50.19
C ALA A 160 -26.72 42.89 -49.62
N ASN A 161 -27.67 43.71 -50.11
CA ASN A 161 -27.91 45.07 -49.62
C ASN A 161 -29.16 45.18 -48.72
N THR A 162 -29.76 44.06 -48.35
CA THR A 162 -31.01 43.99 -47.57
C THR A 162 -30.73 44.18 -46.09
N THR A 163 -31.57 44.96 -45.41
CA THR A 163 -31.65 44.94 -43.93
C THR A 163 -33.07 44.58 -43.52
N LEU A 164 -33.21 43.39 -42.91
CA LEU A 164 -34.45 42.90 -42.34
C LEU A 164 -34.47 43.15 -40.83
N SER A 165 -35.29 44.10 -40.38
CA SER A 165 -35.49 44.41 -38.96
C SER A 165 -36.78 43.79 -38.43
N ILE A 166 -36.70 43.05 -37.32
CA ILE A 166 -37.82 42.29 -36.76
C ILE A 166 -37.92 42.47 -35.24
N ALA A 167 -39.02 43.05 -34.77
CA ALA A 167 -39.16 43.43 -33.36
C ALA A 167 -39.22 42.24 -32.38
N ASN A 168 -39.99 41.20 -32.74
CA ASN A 168 -40.22 40.00 -31.92
C ASN A 168 -39.37 38.79 -32.37
N GLY A 169 -38.64 38.93 -33.48
CA GLY A 169 -37.76 37.91 -34.06
C GLY A 169 -38.32 37.06 -35.21
N LEU A 170 -37.41 36.30 -35.83
CA LEU A 170 -37.66 35.30 -36.87
C LEU A 170 -37.61 33.89 -36.26
N ALA A 171 -38.63 33.08 -36.52
CA ALA A 171 -38.60 31.64 -36.32
C ALA A 171 -38.32 30.91 -37.66
N ASN A 172 -37.18 30.24 -37.78
CA ASN A 172 -36.84 29.44 -38.95
C ASN A 172 -36.85 27.94 -38.63
N SER A 173 -37.70 27.19 -39.34
CA SER A 173 -37.74 25.72 -39.43
C SER A 173 -37.65 25.22 -40.89
N GLY A 174 -37.33 26.12 -41.82
CA GLY A 174 -37.04 25.82 -43.22
C GLY A 174 -35.58 26.16 -43.54
N SER A 175 -35.37 27.02 -44.54
CA SER A 175 -34.03 27.50 -44.89
C SER A 175 -33.99 29.02 -44.93
N LEU A 176 -33.04 29.61 -44.20
CA LEU A 176 -32.65 31.02 -44.30
C LEU A 176 -31.33 31.11 -45.08
N TYR A 177 -31.23 31.92 -46.13
CA TYR A 177 -29.94 32.12 -46.82
C TYR A 177 -29.68 33.54 -47.34
N GLY A 178 -28.45 33.77 -47.80
CA GLY A 178 -28.05 35.00 -48.49
C GLY A 178 -26.98 35.79 -47.78
N ALA A 179 -26.91 37.10 -48.07
CA ALA A 179 -25.80 37.98 -47.71
C ALA A 179 -26.26 39.32 -47.07
N GLY A 180 -27.56 39.50 -46.82
CA GLY A 180 -28.11 40.67 -46.14
C GLY A 180 -28.03 40.60 -44.60
N ILE A 181 -28.39 41.70 -43.95
CA ILE A 181 -28.38 41.88 -42.49
C ILE A 181 -29.73 41.45 -41.91
N LEU A 182 -29.69 40.69 -40.82
CA LEU A 182 -30.86 40.40 -39.97
C LEU A 182 -30.68 41.12 -38.63
N ASN A 183 -31.66 41.95 -38.26
CA ASN A 183 -31.64 42.82 -37.10
C ASN A 183 -32.81 42.47 -36.17
N GLY A 184 -32.55 41.66 -35.15
CA GLY A 184 -33.54 41.05 -34.25
C GLY A 184 -33.28 39.56 -33.95
N ASN A 185 -34.02 39.00 -32.99
CA ASN A 185 -33.87 37.61 -32.52
C ASN A 185 -34.03 36.57 -33.63
N LEU A 186 -33.19 35.53 -33.63
CA LEU A 186 -33.31 34.37 -34.53
C LEU A 186 -33.50 33.07 -33.74
N ASN A 187 -34.73 32.55 -33.75
CA ASN A 187 -35.04 31.21 -33.26
C ASN A 187 -34.92 30.22 -34.43
N ASN A 188 -33.94 29.31 -34.39
CA ASN A 188 -33.58 28.49 -35.54
C ASN A 188 -33.55 26.97 -35.24
N SER A 189 -34.50 26.25 -35.82
CA SER A 189 -34.48 24.78 -35.99
C SER A 189 -34.19 24.35 -37.43
N GLY A 190 -34.18 25.28 -38.39
CA GLY A 190 -33.90 25.03 -39.80
C GLY A 190 -32.42 25.17 -40.20
N THR A 191 -32.17 25.22 -41.52
CA THR A 191 -30.86 25.50 -42.10
C THR A 191 -30.61 27.00 -42.21
N VAL A 192 -29.37 27.45 -41.99
CA VAL A 192 -28.90 28.80 -42.34
C VAL A 192 -27.71 28.70 -43.30
N SER A 193 -27.72 29.43 -44.41
CA SER A 193 -26.57 29.48 -45.32
C SER A 193 -26.23 30.93 -45.67
N ALA A 194 -25.14 31.44 -45.11
CA ALA A 194 -24.55 32.66 -45.61
C ALA A 194 -24.05 32.45 -47.05
N GLY A 195 -24.13 33.49 -47.87
CA GLY A 195 -23.41 33.56 -49.13
C GLY A 195 -21.93 33.85 -48.90
N SER A 196 -21.28 34.43 -49.91
CA SER A 196 -19.88 34.89 -49.81
C SER A 196 -19.65 36.01 -48.78
N SER A 197 -20.72 36.63 -48.27
CA SER A 197 -20.73 37.56 -47.14
C SER A 197 -21.67 37.04 -46.05
N ALA A 198 -21.25 37.12 -44.78
CA ALA A 198 -22.03 36.61 -43.65
C ALA A 198 -23.33 37.39 -43.42
N ILE A 199 -24.40 36.68 -43.03
CA ILE A 199 -25.58 37.30 -42.43
C ILE A 199 -25.16 37.89 -41.08
N ALA A 200 -25.01 39.21 -41.02
CA ALA A 200 -24.70 39.89 -39.78
C ALA A 200 -25.95 39.86 -38.87
N LEU A 201 -25.88 39.08 -37.79
CA LEU A 201 -26.92 38.99 -36.75
C LEU A 201 -26.78 40.19 -35.80
N SER A 202 -27.44 41.29 -36.16
CA SER A 202 -27.53 42.48 -35.32
C SER A 202 -28.54 42.24 -34.21
N LEU A 203 -28.03 42.02 -32.99
CA LEU A 203 -28.76 41.97 -31.72
C LEU A 203 -29.98 41.04 -31.71
N GLY A 204 -29.77 39.81 -31.22
CA GLY A 204 -30.90 38.98 -30.84
C GLY A 204 -30.58 37.52 -30.57
N ASP A 205 -31.02 37.08 -29.40
CA ASP A 205 -30.82 35.78 -28.78
C ASP A 205 -30.95 34.60 -29.77
N ILE A 206 -29.83 33.98 -30.17
CA ILE A 206 -29.87 32.74 -30.95
C ILE A 206 -30.40 31.64 -30.03
N ARG A 207 -31.64 31.22 -30.23
CA ARG A 207 -32.25 30.07 -29.56
C ARG A 207 -32.51 28.98 -30.59
N THR A 208 -31.82 27.86 -30.47
CA THR A 208 -32.03 26.71 -31.37
C THR A 208 -32.82 25.62 -30.64
N PRO A 209 -33.93 25.09 -31.18
CA PRO A 209 -34.54 23.87 -30.67
C PRO A 209 -34.08 22.65 -31.47
N ALA A 210 -33.50 21.66 -30.77
CA ALA A 210 -33.29 20.26 -31.18
C ALA A 210 -32.76 19.98 -32.61
N ALA A 211 -31.44 19.77 -32.70
CA ALA A 211 -30.72 19.01 -33.75
C ALA A 211 -30.66 19.56 -35.19
N THR A 212 -29.46 19.47 -35.78
CA THR A 212 -29.17 19.62 -37.23
C THR A 212 -29.38 21.00 -37.88
N SER A 213 -29.25 22.09 -37.10
CA SER A 213 -29.07 23.43 -37.66
C SER A 213 -27.65 23.61 -38.24
N PHE A 214 -27.50 23.31 -39.54
CA PHE A 214 -26.29 23.64 -40.29
C PHE A 214 -26.21 25.15 -40.56
N VAL A 215 -25.07 25.78 -40.23
CA VAL A 215 -24.74 27.15 -40.63
C VAL A 215 -23.58 27.12 -41.63
N GLN A 216 -23.84 27.17 -42.94
CA GLN A 216 -22.76 27.29 -43.94
C GLN A 216 -22.29 28.75 -44.07
N SER A 217 -20.98 28.99 -44.05
CA SER A 217 -20.39 30.32 -44.29
C SER A 217 -18.91 30.23 -44.71
N SER A 218 -18.54 30.93 -45.79
CA SER A 218 -17.13 31.12 -46.18
C SER A 218 -16.42 32.23 -45.39
N ALA A 219 -17.18 33.08 -44.70
CA ALA A 219 -16.69 34.10 -43.78
C ALA A 219 -16.84 33.64 -42.31
N ALA A 220 -16.15 34.29 -41.37
CA ALA A 220 -16.40 34.04 -39.95
C ALA A 220 -17.78 34.55 -39.52
N VAL A 221 -18.52 33.73 -38.76
CA VAL A 221 -19.81 34.11 -38.18
C VAL A 221 -19.56 34.95 -36.92
N PRO A 222 -19.99 36.23 -36.89
CA PRO A 222 -19.69 37.14 -35.79
C PRO A 222 -20.72 37.00 -34.65
N ILE A 223 -20.29 36.49 -33.49
CA ILE A 223 -21.10 36.51 -32.26
C ILE A 223 -20.86 37.85 -31.56
N GLY A 224 -21.71 38.84 -31.88
CA GLY A 224 -21.63 40.20 -31.34
C GLY A 224 -22.54 40.51 -30.14
N SER A 225 -23.37 39.55 -29.73
CA SER A 225 -24.28 39.63 -28.57
C SER A 225 -24.51 38.21 -27.99
N ALA A 226 -25.66 37.93 -27.38
CA ALA A 226 -25.94 36.62 -26.78
C ALA A 226 -26.34 35.54 -27.81
N ALA A 227 -25.76 34.35 -27.68
CA ALA A 227 -26.13 33.16 -28.44
C ALA A 227 -26.14 31.92 -27.52
N THR A 228 -27.24 31.16 -27.52
CA THR A 228 -27.44 30.01 -26.63
C THR A 228 -27.40 28.69 -27.41
N VAL A 229 -26.45 27.84 -27.04
CA VAL A 229 -26.30 26.47 -27.55
C VAL A 229 -27.15 25.54 -26.67
N SER A 230 -28.10 24.82 -27.28
CA SER A 230 -29.16 24.06 -26.57
C SER A 230 -29.02 22.54 -26.67
N SER A 231 -28.17 22.08 -27.59
CA SER A 231 -27.92 20.68 -27.94
C SER A 231 -26.57 20.60 -28.67
N THR A 232 -26.27 19.52 -29.38
CA THR A 232 -25.11 19.49 -30.29
C THR A 232 -25.45 20.17 -31.62
N THR A 233 -24.82 21.31 -31.89
CA THR A 233 -25.08 22.18 -33.06
C THR A 233 -23.82 22.31 -33.92
N THR A 234 -23.96 22.38 -35.26
CA THR A 234 -22.82 22.37 -36.20
C THR A 234 -22.73 23.64 -37.07
N LEU A 235 -21.70 24.43 -36.84
CA LEU A 235 -21.29 25.57 -37.66
C LEU A 235 -20.33 25.11 -38.77
N ASN A 236 -20.82 25.09 -40.02
CA ASN A 236 -20.04 24.79 -41.22
C ASN A 236 -19.34 26.07 -41.75
N GLY A 237 -18.49 26.67 -40.93
CA GLY A 237 -17.77 27.91 -41.22
C GLY A 237 -16.85 28.32 -40.07
N ASN A 238 -16.16 29.46 -40.21
CA ASN A 238 -15.31 29.99 -39.13
C ASN A 238 -16.18 30.62 -38.03
N LEU A 239 -15.72 30.57 -36.77
CA LEU A 239 -16.37 31.26 -35.64
C LEU A 239 -15.55 32.48 -35.23
N ALA A 240 -16.20 33.62 -34.98
CA ALA A 240 -15.56 34.75 -34.32
C ALA A 240 -16.48 35.41 -33.28
N GLN A 241 -16.18 35.24 -31.99
CA GLN A 241 -16.86 35.97 -30.93
C GLN A 241 -16.17 37.30 -30.65
N THR A 242 -16.93 38.39 -30.62
CA THR A 242 -16.40 39.73 -30.34
C THR A 242 -16.29 39.97 -28.84
N SER A 243 -15.63 41.07 -28.44
CA SER A 243 -15.54 41.50 -27.03
C SER A 243 -16.89 41.65 -26.32
N ASN A 244 -17.97 41.84 -27.08
CA ASN A 244 -19.33 42.08 -26.55
C ASN A 244 -20.21 40.82 -26.70
N GLY A 245 -19.73 39.79 -27.39
CA GLY A 245 -20.45 38.53 -27.57
C GLY A 245 -20.51 37.72 -26.27
N THR A 246 -21.55 36.89 -26.14
CA THR A 246 -21.69 35.91 -25.06
C THR A 246 -22.17 34.58 -25.64
N LEU A 247 -21.38 33.52 -25.48
CA LEU A 247 -21.84 32.15 -25.75
C LEU A 247 -22.37 31.52 -24.46
N ALA A 248 -23.54 30.89 -24.53
CA ALA A 248 -24.17 30.18 -23.41
C ALA A 248 -24.32 28.68 -23.72
N PHE A 249 -23.96 27.84 -22.74
CA PHE A 249 -24.05 26.37 -22.80
C PHE A 249 -24.75 25.80 -21.57
N GLY A 250 -25.30 24.59 -21.68
CA GLY A 250 -25.80 23.79 -20.56
C GLY A 250 -24.95 22.54 -20.29
N ILE A 251 -24.78 22.17 -19.01
CA ILE A 251 -24.14 20.92 -18.57
C ILE A 251 -24.99 20.17 -17.54
N THR A 252 -24.84 18.85 -17.51
CA THR A 252 -25.48 17.89 -16.58
C THR A 252 -24.48 16.74 -16.31
N PRO A 253 -24.60 15.97 -15.22
CA PRO A 253 -23.64 14.89 -14.89
C PRO A 253 -23.35 13.85 -15.98
N THR A 254 -24.20 13.75 -17.01
CA THR A 254 -24.10 12.75 -18.09
C THR A 254 -24.10 13.35 -19.50
N SER A 255 -24.29 14.67 -19.67
CA SER A 255 -24.39 15.30 -21.00
C SER A 255 -24.19 16.81 -20.98
N ASN A 256 -23.75 17.39 -22.11
CA ASN A 256 -23.67 18.83 -22.32
C ASN A 256 -24.17 19.26 -23.70
N THR A 257 -24.52 20.54 -23.83
CA THR A 257 -24.69 21.21 -25.12
C THR A 257 -23.33 21.52 -25.73
N GLN A 258 -23.18 21.42 -27.05
CA GLN A 258 -21.88 21.51 -27.73
C GLN A 258 -21.99 22.26 -29.07
N LEU A 259 -21.02 23.12 -29.36
CA LEU A 259 -20.86 23.76 -30.66
C LEU A 259 -19.72 23.10 -31.45
N ALA A 260 -20.07 22.31 -32.46
CA ALA A 260 -19.12 21.79 -33.43
C ALA A 260 -18.84 22.86 -34.51
N VAL A 261 -17.57 23.09 -34.86
CA VAL A 261 -17.15 24.11 -35.84
C VAL A 261 -16.28 23.47 -36.92
N SER A 262 -16.65 23.56 -38.19
CA SER A 262 -15.91 22.94 -39.32
C SER A 262 -15.02 23.91 -40.10
N GLY A 263 -14.97 25.18 -39.71
CA GLY A 263 -14.13 26.20 -40.33
C GLY A 263 -12.63 25.95 -40.13
N SER A 264 -11.78 26.78 -40.72
CA SER A 264 -10.33 26.84 -40.49
C SER A 264 -9.93 27.77 -39.35
N SER A 265 -10.86 28.48 -38.71
CA SER A 265 -10.56 29.33 -37.55
C SER A 265 -11.70 29.43 -36.55
N VAL A 266 -11.32 29.43 -35.26
CA VAL A 266 -12.16 29.63 -34.09
C VAL A 266 -11.55 30.77 -33.27
N GLN A 267 -12.23 31.90 -33.19
CA GLN A 267 -11.85 33.01 -32.33
C GLN A 267 -12.80 33.11 -31.12
N ALA A 268 -12.26 32.86 -29.93
CA ALA A 268 -12.90 33.10 -28.64
C ALA A 268 -12.64 34.54 -28.16
N GLY A 269 -13.60 35.11 -27.45
CA GLY A 269 -13.59 36.50 -26.98
C GLY A 269 -14.87 36.81 -26.19
N GLY A 270 -14.95 37.98 -25.56
CA GLY A 270 -16.14 38.37 -24.80
C GLY A 270 -16.41 37.41 -23.63
N ASN A 271 -17.66 36.97 -23.47
CA ASN A 271 -18.08 36.20 -22.28
C ASN A 271 -18.45 34.74 -22.60
N LEU A 272 -18.26 33.87 -21.62
CA LEU A 272 -18.80 32.51 -21.56
C LEU A 272 -19.80 32.38 -20.40
N PHE A 273 -20.97 31.80 -20.67
CA PHE A 273 -21.94 31.43 -19.66
C PHE A 273 -22.19 29.91 -19.69
N VAL A 274 -22.22 29.26 -18.53
CA VAL A 274 -22.51 27.82 -18.43
C VAL A 274 -23.56 27.59 -17.34
N GLN A 275 -24.70 27.00 -17.72
CA GLN A 275 -25.74 26.58 -16.78
C GLN A 275 -25.60 25.09 -16.50
N ALA A 276 -25.06 24.75 -15.34
CA ALA A 276 -25.09 23.40 -14.80
C ALA A 276 -26.47 23.10 -14.19
N SER A 277 -26.86 21.82 -14.20
CA SER A 277 -28.11 21.35 -13.59
C SER A 277 -28.02 19.87 -13.21
N GLY A 278 -28.58 19.53 -12.04
CA GLY A 278 -28.55 18.16 -11.52
C GLY A 278 -27.19 17.69 -10.97
N MET A 279 -26.23 18.59 -10.78
CA MET A 279 -24.91 18.27 -10.21
C MET A 279 -25.00 17.81 -8.76
N SER A 280 -24.09 16.91 -8.35
CA SER A 280 -23.96 16.45 -6.96
C SER A 280 -22.55 15.95 -6.66
N THR A 281 -22.10 16.10 -5.41
CA THR A 281 -20.79 15.64 -4.94
C THR A 281 -20.88 14.33 -4.15
N GLY A 282 -19.79 13.57 -4.11
CA GLY A 282 -19.66 12.30 -3.39
C GLY A 282 -19.93 11.03 -4.21
N PRO A 283 -19.90 9.85 -3.56
CA PRO A 283 -19.93 8.54 -4.21
C PRO A 283 -21.09 8.33 -5.18
N GLY A 284 -20.81 7.65 -6.30
CA GLY A 284 -21.73 7.49 -7.42
C GLY A 284 -21.58 8.56 -8.51
N ASN A 285 -20.86 9.65 -8.23
CA ASN A 285 -20.43 10.64 -9.23
C ASN A 285 -18.98 10.38 -9.66
N ASN A 286 -18.59 10.88 -10.84
CA ASN A 286 -17.17 10.93 -11.22
C ASN A 286 -16.44 12.02 -10.42
N LEU A 287 -15.19 11.76 -10.04
CA LEU A 287 -14.34 12.75 -9.37
C LEU A 287 -14.10 14.01 -10.21
N ARG A 288 -13.90 13.85 -11.53
CA ARG A 288 -13.84 14.94 -12.50
C ARG A 288 -14.64 14.58 -13.74
N THR A 289 -15.50 15.49 -14.20
CA THR A 289 -16.22 15.36 -15.47
C THR A 289 -15.82 16.50 -16.40
N THR A 290 -15.29 16.16 -17.57
CA THR A 290 -14.83 17.12 -18.58
C THR A 290 -15.79 17.17 -19.77
N TYR A 291 -16.35 18.34 -20.03
CA TYR A 291 -17.36 18.58 -21.07
C TYR A 291 -16.75 19.41 -22.22
N THR A 292 -16.91 18.94 -23.46
CA THR A 292 -16.47 19.69 -24.64
C THR A 292 -17.53 20.71 -25.05
N LEU A 293 -17.35 21.97 -24.68
CA LEU A 293 -18.27 23.07 -25.02
C LEU A 293 -18.16 23.43 -26.50
N LEU A 294 -16.93 23.58 -27.00
CA LEU A 294 -16.64 23.85 -28.41
C LEU A 294 -15.73 22.75 -28.97
N ASN A 295 -16.05 22.25 -30.18
CA ASN A 295 -15.29 21.24 -30.88
C ASN A 295 -14.99 21.62 -32.32
N GLY A 296 -13.76 22.02 -32.61
CA GLY A 296 -13.26 22.20 -33.97
C GLY A 296 -13.11 20.85 -34.68
N THR A 297 -14.00 20.58 -35.65
CA THR A 297 -14.04 19.33 -36.42
C THR A 297 -13.07 19.29 -37.59
N ASN A 298 -12.37 20.39 -37.87
CA ASN A 298 -11.28 20.48 -38.83
C ASN A 298 -9.94 20.46 -38.08
N PRO A 299 -9.09 19.43 -38.24
CA PRO A 299 -7.82 19.30 -37.51
C PRO A 299 -6.75 20.31 -37.95
N ASN A 300 -6.98 21.08 -39.03
CA ASN A 300 -6.08 22.14 -39.49
C ASN A 300 -6.59 23.54 -39.10
N ALA A 301 -7.58 23.64 -38.21
CA ALA A 301 -8.16 24.91 -37.80
C ALA A 301 -7.39 25.56 -36.64
N THR A 302 -7.40 26.89 -36.57
CA THR A 302 -6.70 27.63 -35.51
C THR A 302 -7.66 28.10 -34.42
N LEU A 303 -7.35 27.77 -33.16
CA LEU A 303 -7.95 28.41 -31.99
C LEU A 303 -7.20 29.71 -31.67
N SER A 304 -7.93 30.79 -31.41
CA SER A 304 -7.36 32.11 -31.11
C SER A 304 -8.19 32.86 -30.08
N GLY A 305 -7.53 33.68 -29.25
CA GLY A 305 -8.19 34.40 -28.15
C GLY A 305 -8.66 33.48 -27.02
N GLN A 306 -9.29 34.10 -26.02
CA GLN A 306 -9.86 33.47 -24.83
C GLN A 306 -11.09 34.28 -24.39
N PHE A 307 -12.01 33.67 -23.62
CA PHE A 307 -13.09 34.41 -22.98
C PHE A 307 -12.54 35.34 -21.90
N ALA A 308 -12.96 36.61 -21.90
CA ALA A 308 -12.57 37.63 -20.94
C ALA A 308 -13.34 37.52 -19.62
N ASN A 309 -14.57 36.98 -19.64
CA ASN A 309 -15.34 36.64 -18.44
C ASN A 309 -15.92 35.23 -18.59
N VAL A 310 -15.94 34.45 -17.51
CA VAL A 310 -16.58 33.13 -17.43
C VAL A 310 -17.54 33.11 -16.25
N TRP A 311 -18.78 32.69 -16.48
CA TRP A 311 -19.82 32.59 -15.46
C TRP A 311 -20.49 31.21 -15.50
N VAL A 312 -20.13 30.35 -14.56
CA VAL A 312 -20.81 29.07 -14.34
C VAL A 312 -21.84 29.23 -13.22
N ARG A 313 -23.04 28.66 -13.40
CA ARG A 313 -24.13 28.67 -12.40
C ARG A 313 -24.74 27.28 -12.26
N GLY A 314 -25.25 26.94 -11.07
CA GLY A 314 -25.94 25.68 -10.81
C GLY A 314 -25.03 24.47 -10.57
N LEU A 315 -23.75 24.71 -10.28
CA LEU A 315 -22.85 23.71 -9.68
C LEU A 315 -23.35 23.33 -8.27
N ALA A 316 -22.96 22.15 -7.79
CA ALA A 316 -23.19 21.72 -6.42
C ALA A 316 -22.30 22.50 -5.43
N ALA A 317 -22.67 22.46 -4.14
CA ALA A 317 -21.86 23.08 -3.10
C ALA A 317 -20.51 22.35 -2.98
N GLY A 318 -19.41 23.10 -3.13
CA GLY A 318 -18.04 22.57 -3.13
C GLY A 318 -17.49 22.14 -4.49
N GLU A 319 -18.27 22.25 -5.58
CA GLU A 319 -17.75 22.10 -6.95
C GLU A 319 -17.09 23.39 -7.45
N VAL A 320 -15.98 23.23 -8.16
CA VAL A 320 -15.26 24.25 -8.91
C VAL A 320 -15.10 23.80 -10.37
N TYR A 321 -14.51 24.66 -11.21
CA TYR A 321 -14.31 24.37 -12.63
C TYR A 321 -13.00 24.94 -13.17
N ASP A 322 -12.41 24.21 -14.12
CA ASP A 322 -11.29 24.65 -14.94
C ASP A 322 -11.70 24.75 -16.41
N LEU A 323 -11.13 25.69 -17.15
CA LEU A 323 -11.41 25.90 -18.57
C LEU A 323 -10.15 25.70 -19.42
N THR A 324 -10.12 24.63 -20.22
CA THR A 324 -8.96 24.23 -21.04
C THR A 324 -9.17 24.57 -22.51
N TYR A 325 -8.18 25.23 -23.12
CA TYR A 325 -8.12 25.52 -24.55
C TYR A 325 -7.10 24.57 -25.20
N VAL A 326 -7.53 23.76 -26.16
CA VAL A 326 -6.72 22.65 -26.73
C VAL A 326 -6.34 22.94 -28.18
N SER A 327 -5.18 22.44 -28.63
CA SER A 327 -4.60 22.72 -29.95
C SER A 327 -5.41 22.17 -31.12
N ASP A 328 -5.95 20.96 -31.01
CA ASP A 328 -7.03 20.48 -31.89
C ASP A 328 -8.29 21.21 -31.42
N PRO A 329 -8.79 22.22 -32.16
CA PRO A 329 -9.35 23.44 -31.55
C PRO A 329 -10.63 23.21 -30.73
N GLN A 330 -10.45 22.86 -29.47
CA GLN A 330 -11.49 22.55 -28.50
C GLN A 330 -11.43 23.50 -27.32
N ILE A 331 -12.60 23.78 -26.75
CA ILE A 331 -12.71 24.41 -25.44
C ILE A 331 -13.47 23.45 -24.53
N LEU A 332 -12.77 22.97 -23.51
CA LEU A 332 -13.25 22.02 -22.52
C LEU A 332 -13.51 22.74 -21.19
N ILE A 333 -14.58 22.38 -20.49
CA ILE A 333 -14.76 22.72 -19.08
C ILE A 333 -14.70 21.45 -18.24
N SER A 334 -13.80 21.40 -17.27
CA SER A 334 -13.70 20.33 -16.28
C SER A 334 -14.37 20.77 -15.00
N VAL A 335 -15.26 19.94 -14.44
CA VAL A 335 -15.92 20.17 -13.15
C VAL A 335 -15.53 19.05 -12.19
N TYR A 336 -15.20 19.43 -10.96
CA TYR A 336 -14.70 18.57 -9.88
C TYR A 336 -14.88 19.27 -8.53
N PRO A 337 -14.84 18.56 -7.39
CA PRO A 337 -14.89 19.20 -6.07
C PRO A 337 -13.54 19.79 -5.66
N ASP A 338 -13.57 20.94 -4.99
CA ASP A 338 -12.38 21.77 -4.69
C ASP A 338 -11.46 21.20 -3.60
N ALA A 339 -12.08 20.66 -2.54
CA ALA A 339 -11.40 20.21 -1.32
C ALA A 339 -12.13 19.01 -0.69
N TYR A 340 -12.46 17.99 -1.50
CA TYR A 340 -13.29 16.88 -1.05
C TYR A 340 -12.56 15.97 -0.05
N PHE A 341 -11.33 15.59 -0.35
CA PHE A 341 -10.53 14.71 0.50
C PHE A 341 -10.20 15.40 1.84
N HIS A 342 -9.77 16.67 1.80
CA HIS A 342 -9.53 17.49 2.99
C HIS A 342 -10.77 17.62 3.89
N ASN A 343 -11.97 17.83 3.32
CA ASN A 343 -13.19 17.98 4.10
C ASN A 343 -13.75 16.66 4.68
N MET A 344 -13.31 15.50 4.17
CA MET A 344 -13.68 14.18 4.70
C MET A 344 -12.74 13.69 5.81
N ALA A 345 -11.56 14.29 5.92
CA ALA A 345 -10.55 13.94 6.92
C ALA A 345 -10.98 14.26 8.37
N GLN A 346 -10.65 13.34 9.28
CA GLN A 346 -10.93 13.43 10.72
C GLN A 346 -9.68 13.86 11.51
N THR A 347 -8.49 13.35 11.16
CA THR A 347 -7.19 13.73 11.78
C THR A 347 -6.55 14.93 11.08
N ALA A 348 -5.35 15.35 11.49
CA ALA A 348 -4.54 16.32 10.73
C ALA A 348 -3.66 15.62 9.68
N ASN A 349 -3.14 14.42 9.96
CA ASN A 349 -2.46 13.57 8.95
C ASN A 349 -3.35 13.35 7.71
N GLU A 350 -4.62 12.97 7.93
CA GLU A 350 -5.61 12.81 6.85
C GLU A 350 -5.89 14.13 6.11
N ARG A 351 -5.83 15.29 6.78
CA ARG A 351 -6.01 16.61 6.13
C ARG A 351 -4.81 16.99 5.26
N GLU A 352 -3.59 16.70 5.72
CA GLU A 352 -2.37 16.91 4.94
C GLU A 352 -2.38 16.05 3.67
N VAL A 353 -2.69 14.75 3.80
CA VAL A 353 -2.93 13.84 2.66
C VAL A 353 -4.03 14.39 1.76
N GLY A 354 -5.22 14.68 2.31
CA GLY A 354 -6.38 15.11 1.55
C GLY A 354 -6.12 16.39 0.74
N THR A 355 -5.37 17.34 1.29
CA THR A 355 -4.96 18.58 0.60
C THR A 355 -4.11 18.27 -0.64
N VAL A 356 -3.17 17.32 -0.55
CA VAL A 356 -2.35 16.91 -1.71
C VAL A 356 -3.20 16.18 -2.75
N LEU A 357 -4.08 15.27 -2.33
CA LEU A 357 -4.99 14.56 -3.23
C LEU A 357 -5.90 15.54 -3.99
N ASP A 358 -6.57 16.46 -3.28
CA ASP A 358 -7.43 17.50 -3.83
C ASP A 358 -6.69 18.41 -4.82
N SER A 359 -5.49 18.89 -4.46
CA SER A 359 -4.65 19.74 -5.35
C SER A 359 -4.27 19.07 -6.67
N THR A 360 -4.39 17.73 -6.75
CA THR A 360 -4.04 16.91 -7.91
C THR A 360 -5.27 16.55 -8.76
N VAL A 361 -6.49 16.72 -8.24
CA VAL A 361 -7.75 16.44 -8.97
C VAL A 361 -7.88 17.17 -10.31
N PRO A 362 -7.45 18.44 -10.48
CA PRO A 362 -7.56 19.12 -11.79
C PRO A 362 -6.72 18.45 -12.88
N SER A 363 -5.50 18.03 -12.55
CA SER A 363 -4.45 17.62 -13.50
C SER A 363 -4.24 16.10 -13.60
N ALA A 364 -4.78 15.31 -12.66
CA ALA A 364 -4.62 13.86 -12.65
C ALA A 364 -5.08 13.19 -13.96
N THR A 365 -4.28 12.25 -14.47
CA THR A 365 -4.58 11.45 -15.67
C THR A 365 -4.21 9.98 -15.45
N GLY A 366 -4.64 9.10 -16.36
CA GLY A 366 -4.25 7.69 -16.38
C GLY A 366 -4.56 6.94 -15.07
N SER A 367 -3.58 6.18 -14.58
CA SER A 367 -3.69 5.40 -13.34
C SER A 367 -3.95 6.27 -12.11
N LEU A 368 -3.30 7.43 -11.99
CA LEU A 368 -3.49 8.35 -10.87
C LEU A 368 -4.94 8.84 -10.77
N TYR A 369 -5.54 9.25 -11.91
CA TYR A 369 -6.96 9.61 -11.93
C TYR A 369 -7.85 8.44 -11.49
N ASN A 370 -7.58 7.23 -11.97
CA ASN A 370 -8.36 6.06 -11.60
C ASN A 370 -8.26 5.75 -10.09
N GLN A 371 -7.08 5.93 -9.48
CA GLN A 371 -6.87 5.73 -8.04
C GLN A 371 -7.58 6.79 -7.20
N LEU A 372 -7.43 8.08 -7.53
CA LEU A 372 -8.16 9.17 -6.88
C LEU A 372 -9.68 8.99 -7.02
N ASN A 373 -10.17 8.63 -8.21
CA ASN A 373 -11.59 8.37 -8.43
C ASN A 373 -12.08 7.14 -7.65
N SER A 374 -11.23 6.13 -7.41
CA SER A 374 -11.57 4.96 -6.59
C SER A 374 -11.71 5.34 -5.11
N LEU A 375 -10.81 6.18 -4.58
CA LEU A 375 -10.95 6.77 -3.25
C LEU A 375 -12.25 7.61 -3.16
N TYR A 376 -12.56 8.41 -4.18
CA TYR A 376 -13.78 9.22 -4.23
C TYR A 376 -15.10 8.41 -4.24
N GLN A 377 -15.08 7.12 -4.63
CA GLN A 377 -16.25 6.24 -4.49
C GLN A 377 -16.44 5.67 -3.08
N LEU A 378 -15.49 5.86 -2.16
CA LEU A 378 -15.62 5.34 -0.79
C LEU A 378 -16.64 6.17 0.02
N PRO A 379 -17.50 5.52 0.83
CA PRO A 379 -18.28 6.20 1.86
C PRO A 379 -17.38 7.02 2.78
N ALA A 380 -17.84 8.20 3.23
CA ALA A 380 -17.01 9.17 3.98
C ALA A 380 -16.15 8.57 5.11
N GLY A 381 -16.72 7.71 5.95
CA GLY A 381 -15.99 7.05 7.04
C GLY A 381 -14.96 6.00 6.60
N GLN A 382 -15.11 5.43 5.40
CA GLN A 382 -14.08 4.58 4.77
C GLN A 382 -13.02 5.42 4.05
N LEU A 383 -13.38 6.61 3.54
CA LEU A 383 -12.43 7.51 2.90
C LEU A 383 -11.43 8.11 3.90
N ALA A 384 -11.88 8.53 5.08
CA ALA A 384 -10.99 8.93 6.18
C ALA A 384 -9.96 7.84 6.50
N ALA A 385 -10.43 6.61 6.77
CA ALA A 385 -9.56 5.46 7.02
C ALA A 385 -8.62 5.13 5.85
N ALA A 386 -9.07 5.28 4.59
CA ALA A 386 -8.25 5.04 3.41
C ALA A 386 -7.15 6.11 3.23
N MET A 387 -7.41 7.38 3.57
CA MET A 387 -6.37 8.42 3.61
C MET A 387 -5.37 8.16 4.74
N ASN A 388 -5.85 7.75 5.91
CA ASN A 388 -5.04 7.38 7.06
C ASN A 388 -4.14 6.15 6.76
N GLN A 389 -4.58 5.22 5.91
CA GLN A 389 -3.77 4.10 5.42
C GLN A 389 -2.65 4.50 4.43
N ILE A 390 -2.70 5.69 3.82
CA ILE A 390 -1.70 6.15 2.83
C ILE A 390 -0.92 7.39 3.28
N ASP A 391 -0.96 7.73 4.58
CA ASP A 391 -0.27 8.90 5.15
C ASP A 391 1.22 8.67 5.45
N GLY A 392 1.64 7.43 5.68
CA GLY A 392 3.01 7.07 6.03
C GLY A 392 3.40 7.24 7.51
N GLU A 393 2.46 7.30 8.47
CA GLU A 393 2.76 7.50 9.91
C GLU A 393 3.80 6.50 10.45
N ILE A 394 3.72 5.24 10.03
CA ILE A 394 4.66 4.17 10.44
C ILE A 394 6.12 4.50 10.10
N TYR A 395 6.38 5.38 9.13
CA TYR A 395 7.71 5.86 8.80
C TYR A 395 8.21 6.94 9.77
N ALA A 396 7.32 7.78 10.33
CA ALA A 396 7.67 8.74 11.37
C ALA A 396 7.88 8.06 12.73
N ASP A 397 7.12 6.99 13.01
CA ASP A 397 7.28 6.20 14.23
C ASP A 397 8.52 5.29 14.22
N ALA A 398 9.05 4.94 13.04
CA ALA A 398 10.11 3.94 12.88
C ALA A 398 11.35 4.15 13.76
N PRO A 399 11.94 5.36 13.86
CA PRO A 399 13.09 5.57 14.76
C PRO A 399 12.73 5.31 16.22
N GLY A 400 11.52 5.70 16.65
CA GLY A 400 11.04 5.49 18.01
C GLY A 400 10.86 4.00 18.34
N ILE A 401 10.35 3.22 17.39
CA ILE A 401 10.24 1.75 17.50
C ILE A 401 11.63 1.11 17.63
N LEU A 402 12.57 1.49 16.76
CA LEU A 402 13.93 0.95 16.74
C LEU A 402 14.71 1.29 18.02
N TYR A 403 14.59 2.51 18.54
CA TYR A 403 15.18 2.91 19.82
C TYR A 403 14.66 2.07 20.99
N ASN A 404 13.35 1.82 21.08
CA ASN A 404 12.80 1.00 22.16
C ASN A 404 13.33 -0.44 22.10
N ALA A 405 13.49 -1.01 20.90
CA ALA A 405 14.09 -2.34 20.74
C ALA A 405 15.56 -2.38 21.17
N VAL A 406 16.40 -1.51 20.61
CA VAL A 406 17.86 -1.51 20.86
C VAL A 406 18.20 -1.08 22.29
N SER A 407 17.47 -0.11 22.86
CA SER A 407 17.70 0.31 24.25
C SER A 407 17.36 -0.79 25.26
N ASP A 408 16.46 -1.72 24.95
CA ASP A 408 16.12 -2.83 25.83
C ASP A 408 17.06 -4.03 25.63
N THR A 409 17.53 -4.30 24.42
CA THR A 409 18.47 -5.42 24.17
C THR A 409 19.87 -5.16 24.70
N TRP A 410 20.29 -3.91 24.91
CA TRP A 410 21.54 -3.58 25.60
C TRP A 410 21.50 -3.76 27.14
N ALA A 411 20.32 -3.89 27.74
CA ALA A 411 20.16 -3.94 29.19
C ALA A 411 21.00 -5.02 29.95
N PRO A 412 21.27 -6.23 29.39
CA PRO A 412 22.10 -7.23 30.07
C PRO A 412 23.54 -6.76 30.34
N VAL A 413 24.09 -5.87 29.51
CA VAL A 413 25.45 -5.34 29.69
C VAL A 413 25.55 -4.53 30.99
N TYR A 414 24.47 -3.86 31.41
CA TYR A 414 24.44 -3.16 32.69
C TYR A 414 24.46 -4.13 33.89
N ALA A 415 24.03 -5.39 33.73
CA ALA A 415 24.16 -6.41 34.76
C ALA A 415 25.63 -6.81 34.95
N ARG A 416 26.36 -6.99 33.84
CA ARG A 416 27.81 -7.30 33.85
C ARG A 416 28.62 -6.28 34.64
N MET A 417 28.28 -5.00 34.46
CA MET A 417 28.91 -3.87 35.13
C MET A 417 28.36 -3.58 36.56
N GLY A 418 27.46 -4.41 37.11
CA GLY A 418 26.78 -4.19 38.40
C GLY A 418 25.78 -3.01 38.45
N LEU A 419 25.67 -2.27 37.34
CA LEU A 419 24.91 -1.02 37.15
C LEU A 419 23.47 -1.25 36.66
N SER A 420 22.97 -2.48 36.75
CA SER A 420 21.59 -2.84 36.41
C SER A 420 20.60 -2.38 37.49
N ALA A 421 19.39 -2.00 37.07
CA ALA A 421 18.27 -1.73 37.97
C ALA A 421 17.46 -3.00 38.32
N THR A 422 17.71 -4.13 37.66
CA THR A 422 17.00 -5.41 37.91
C THR A 422 17.75 -6.36 38.82
N GLN A 423 19.06 -6.17 39.03
CA GLN A 423 19.95 -7.15 39.67
C GLN A 423 21.00 -6.45 40.54
N GLY A 424 21.27 -7.02 41.72
CA GLY A 424 22.36 -6.60 42.60
C GLY A 424 23.72 -7.01 42.07
N GLY A 425 24.64 -6.05 41.92
CA GLY A 425 26.01 -6.31 41.49
C GLY A 425 26.87 -6.85 42.62
N GLN A 426 27.34 -8.09 42.50
CA GLN A 426 28.61 -8.52 43.09
C GLN A 426 29.71 -8.24 42.05
N SER A 427 30.81 -7.61 42.46
CA SER A 427 31.97 -7.40 41.57
C SER A 427 32.50 -8.75 41.06
N PRO A 428 33.04 -8.82 39.84
CA PRO A 428 33.83 -9.96 39.40
C PRO A 428 34.85 -10.41 40.44
N ALA A 429 34.99 -11.73 40.57
CA ALA A 429 36.24 -12.33 41.05
C ALA A 429 37.37 -11.98 40.06
N ASN A 430 38.63 -12.27 40.40
CA ASN A 430 39.76 -12.01 39.50
C ASN A 430 39.83 -12.96 38.26
N ALA A 431 38.72 -13.63 37.93
CA ALA A 431 38.60 -14.61 36.86
C ALA A 431 37.89 -14.00 35.63
N PRO A 432 38.25 -14.40 34.39
CA PRO A 432 37.47 -14.07 33.21
C PRO A 432 36.04 -14.60 33.31
N HIS A 433 35.10 -13.86 32.74
CA HIS A 433 33.70 -14.27 32.63
C HIS A 433 33.31 -14.48 31.16
N LEU A 434 32.54 -15.54 30.90
CA LEU A 434 31.71 -15.69 29.71
C LEU A 434 30.24 -15.57 30.13
N TRP A 435 29.41 -14.93 29.33
CA TRP A 435 27.98 -14.80 29.60
C TRP A 435 27.13 -14.81 28.34
N MET A 436 25.86 -15.17 28.53
CA MET A 436 24.81 -15.03 27.53
C MET A 436 23.55 -14.45 28.20
N SER A 437 22.78 -13.67 27.45
CA SER A 437 21.46 -13.19 27.85
C SER A 437 20.45 -13.32 26.72
N GLY A 438 19.26 -13.83 27.03
CA GLY A 438 18.06 -13.69 26.20
C GLY A 438 17.23 -12.50 26.67
N VAL A 439 16.74 -11.68 25.73
CA VAL A 439 15.92 -10.49 26.01
C VAL A 439 14.69 -10.46 25.10
N GLY A 440 13.54 -10.09 25.66
CA GLY A 440 12.34 -9.76 24.87
C GLY A 440 11.58 -8.59 25.46
N ASN A 441 11.00 -7.74 24.62
CA ASN A 441 10.05 -6.71 25.02
C ASN A 441 8.75 -6.77 24.23
N PHE A 442 7.67 -6.25 24.83
CA PHE A 442 6.35 -6.10 24.22
C PHE A 442 5.61 -4.93 24.85
N GLY A 443 4.75 -4.28 24.06
CA GLY A 443 3.99 -3.13 24.52
C GLY A 443 3.58 -2.23 23.37
N GLY A 444 3.60 -0.91 23.60
CA GLY A 444 3.31 0.06 22.57
C GLY A 444 3.26 1.51 23.05
N VAL A 445 2.91 2.38 22.11
CA VAL A 445 2.58 3.79 22.34
C VAL A 445 1.17 4.04 21.79
N SER A 446 0.29 4.58 22.62
CA SER A 446 -1.08 4.91 22.24
C SER A 446 -1.12 6.12 21.30
N GLY A 447 -2.05 6.08 20.34
CA GLY A 447 -2.38 7.24 19.50
C GLY A 447 -2.74 8.49 20.30
N ASN A 448 -2.54 9.64 19.67
CA ASN A 448 -2.73 10.98 20.28
C ASN A 448 -3.95 11.73 19.73
N GLY A 449 -4.83 11.05 18.98
CA GLY A 449 -6.01 11.62 18.33
C GLY A 449 -5.73 12.27 16.97
N ASN A 450 -4.44 12.43 16.61
CA ASN A 450 -4.02 12.66 15.24
C ASN A 450 -3.34 11.43 14.63
N ALA A 451 -2.41 10.85 15.39
CA ALA A 451 -1.71 9.62 15.08
C ALA A 451 -2.38 8.43 15.76
N ASP A 452 -2.35 7.26 15.14
CA ASP A 452 -2.88 5.99 15.66
C ASP A 452 -1.96 5.38 16.73
N GLY A 453 -0.66 5.59 16.59
CA GLY A 453 0.35 4.90 17.38
C GLY A 453 0.40 3.40 17.07
N TYR A 454 1.18 2.65 17.86
CA TYR A 454 1.59 1.30 17.50
C TYR A 454 1.67 0.34 18.69
N SER A 455 1.49 -0.94 18.38
CA SER A 455 1.94 -2.06 19.20
C SER A 455 3.33 -2.50 18.72
N GLN A 456 4.23 -2.89 19.64
CA GLN A 456 5.57 -3.38 19.32
C GLN A 456 5.91 -4.66 20.08
N ARG A 457 6.78 -5.48 19.47
CA ARG A 457 7.52 -6.58 20.06
C ARG A 457 8.99 -6.49 19.63
N ALA A 458 9.91 -6.82 20.52
CA ALA A 458 11.30 -7.09 20.17
C ALA A 458 11.78 -8.35 20.89
N GLY A 459 12.72 -9.06 20.28
CA GLY A 459 13.28 -10.30 20.83
C GLY A 459 14.68 -10.51 20.31
N GLY A 460 15.58 -10.94 21.17
CA GLY A 460 16.99 -11.06 20.82
C GLY A 460 17.80 -11.75 21.90
N PHE A 461 19.10 -11.83 21.66
CA PHE A 461 20.06 -12.31 22.63
C PHE A 461 21.39 -11.55 22.47
N LEU A 462 22.20 -11.61 23.54
CA LEU A 462 23.60 -11.20 23.54
C LEU A 462 24.44 -12.36 24.08
N VAL A 463 25.61 -12.56 23.50
CA VAL A 463 26.75 -13.24 24.11
C VAL A 463 27.82 -12.21 24.42
N GLY A 464 28.66 -12.46 25.42
CA GLY A 464 29.77 -11.58 25.73
C GLY A 464 30.77 -12.19 26.68
N ALA A 465 31.90 -11.50 26.82
CA ALA A 465 32.92 -11.82 27.80
C ALA A 465 33.43 -10.54 28.45
N ASP A 466 33.70 -10.59 29.74
CA ASP A 466 34.34 -9.52 30.51
C ASP A 466 35.48 -10.08 31.36
N ASN A 467 36.48 -9.24 31.61
CA ASN A 467 37.57 -9.56 32.52
C ASN A 467 38.06 -8.30 33.24
N LYS A 468 38.59 -8.50 34.44
CA LYS A 468 39.32 -7.48 35.20
C LYS A 468 40.68 -7.24 34.56
N VAL A 469 40.95 -6.00 34.16
CA VAL A 469 42.21 -5.63 33.47
C VAL A 469 43.16 -4.88 34.41
N PHE A 470 42.61 -4.10 35.34
CA PHE A 470 43.36 -3.48 36.44
C PHE A 470 42.53 -3.56 37.74
N ASP A 471 43.13 -3.24 38.88
CA ASP A 471 42.37 -3.10 40.13
C ASP A 471 41.36 -1.96 40.00
N GLY A 472 40.08 -2.33 40.05
CA GLY A 472 38.97 -1.40 39.85
C GLY A 472 38.71 -1.00 38.39
N LEU A 473 39.18 -1.76 37.38
CA LEU A 473 38.72 -1.62 35.99
C LEU A 473 38.45 -2.99 35.34
N ASN A 474 37.21 -3.20 34.91
CA ASN A 474 36.79 -4.33 34.08
C ASN A 474 36.57 -3.84 32.64
N LEU A 475 36.93 -4.66 31.65
CA LEU A 475 36.64 -4.44 30.23
C LEU A 475 35.91 -5.66 29.68
N GLY A 476 34.97 -5.44 28.75
CA GLY A 476 34.25 -6.52 28.08
C GLY A 476 33.80 -6.21 26.66
N LEU A 477 33.51 -7.27 25.92
CA LEU A 477 33.00 -7.25 24.55
C LEU A 477 31.74 -8.11 24.46
N THR A 478 30.84 -7.75 23.55
CA THR A 478 29.57 -8.44 23.37
C THR A 478 29.09 -8.36 21.92
N ALA A 479 28.38 -9.38 21.48
CA ALA A 479 27.74 -9.46 20.17
C ALA A 479 26.41 -10.22 20.27
N GLY A 480 25.52 -10.03 19.30
CA GLY A 480 24.27 -10.78 19.25
C GLY A 480 23.31 -10.25 18.19
N TYR A 481 22.03 -10.51 18.40
CA TYR A 481 20.97 -10.27 17.42
C TYR A 481 19.69 -9.76 18.08
N VAL A 482 19.00 -8.86 17.37
CA VAL A 482 17.68 -8.33 17.74
C VAL A 482 16.75 -8.34 16.53
N ASN A 483 15.62 -9.04 16.69
CA ASN A 483 14.43 -8.88 15.87
C ASN A 483 13.54 -7.81 16.53
N ALA A 484 13.04 -6.86 15.76
CA ALA A 484 12.00 -5.92 16.18
C ALA A 484 10.83 -5.95 15.20
N GLY A 485 9.62 -5.77 15.69
CA GLY A 485 8.44 -5.65 14.85
C GLY A 485 7.35 -4.82 15.51
N ALA A 486 6.67 -4.01 14.72
CA ALA A 486 5.57 -3.16 15.19
C ALA A 486 4.42 -3.14 14.18
N ASN A 487 3.20 -2.96 14.69
CA ASN A 487 1.99 -2.77 13.89
C ASN A 487 1.30 -1.49 14.37
N ARG A 488 1.03 -0.57 13.44
CA ARG A 488 0.22 0.62 13.66
C ARG A 488 -1.23 0.21 13.94
N ASN A 489 -1.84 0.86 14.92
CA ASN A 489 -3.24 0.62 15.27
C ASN A 489 -4.16 1.05 14.11
N ASN A 490 -5.37 0.48 14.04
CA ASN A 490 -6.47 0.82 13.10
C ASN A 490 -6.21 0.64 11.59
N THR A 491 -5.00 0.85 11.09
CA THR A 491 -4.63 0.83 9.67
C THR A 491 -4.07 -0.52 9.21
N GLY A 492 -3.30 -1.19 10.05
CA GLY A 492 -2.62 -2.46 9.74
C GLY A 492 -1.23 -2.30 9.10
N SER A 493 -0.69 -1.08 9.05
CA SER A 493 0.70 -0.82 8.62
C SER A 493 1.69 -1.49 9.58
N ALA A 494 2.73 -2.14 9.06
CA ALA A 494 3.67 -2.94 9.83
C ALA A 494 5.14 -2.65 9.48
N LEU A 495 6.00 -2.77 10.49
CA LEU A 495 7.46 -2.68 10.42
C LEU A 495 8.05 -4.01 10.95
N SER A 496 9.07 -4.55 10.30
CA SER A 496 9.95 -5.60 10.84
C SER A 496 11.42 -5.24 10.59
N ALA A 497 12.29 -5.44 11.58
CA ALA A 497 13.72 -5.17 11.49
C ALA A 497 14.51 -6.37 12.03
N GLN A 498 15.49 -6.85 11.26
CA GLN A 498 16.35 -7.98 11.62
C GLN A 498 17.79 -7.49 11.72
N MET A 499 18.28 -7.22 12.93
CA MET A 499 19.54 -6.51 13.13
C MET A 499 20.52 -7.33 13.96
N TRP A 500 21.80 -7.34 13.56
CA TRP A 500 22.89 -7.78 14.41
C TRP A 500 23.42 -6.59 15.21
N GLN A 501 23.97 -6.86 16.40
CA GLN A 501 24.53 -5.84 17.28
C GLN A 501 25.88 -6.29 17.86
N VAL A 502 26.81 -5.35 18.02
CA VAL A 502 28.15 -5.54 18.60
C VAL A 502 28.49 -4.37 19.50
N GLY A 503 29.17 -4.61 20.60
CA GLY A 503 29.51 -3.56 21.56
C GLY A 503 30.73 -3.88 22.42
N GLY A 504 31.30 -2.83 22.98
CA GLY A 504 32.32 -2.88 24.03
C GLY A 504 31.86 -2.08 25.24
N TYR A 505 32.22 -2.56 26.43
CA TYR A 505 31.85 -1.94 27.68
C TYR A 505 33.00 -1.96 28.67
N ALA A 506 32.96 -1.03 29.62
CA ALA A 506 33.96 -0.86 30.66
C ALA A 506 33.30 -0.34 31.93
N ASP A 507 33.71 -0.86 33.09
CA ASP A 507 33.28 -0.37 34.39
C ASP A 507 34.43 -0.24 35.37
N MET A 508 34.25 0.65 36.35
CA MET A 508 35.23 0.97 37.37
C MET A 508 34.59 1.22 38.73
N ASN A 509 35.31 0.83 39.78
CA ASN A 509 34.90 1.05 41.17
C ASN A 509 35.38 2.44 41.63
N VAL A 510 34.54 3.14 42.39
CA VAL A 510 34.78 4.50 42.91
C VAL A 510 34.70 4.45 44.43
N GLY A 511 35.80 4.03 45.04
CA GLY A 511 35.82 3.57 46.43
C GLY A 511 35.06 2.25 46.60
N ASP A 512 34.70 1.94 47.84
CA ASP A 512 34.12 0.63 48.20
C ASP A 512 32.62 0.49 47.82
N ASN A 513 31.96 1.61 47.50
CA ASN A 513 30.49 1.70 47.33
C ASN A 513 30.06 2.24 45.95
N GLY A 514 30.91 2.98 45.26
CA GLY A 514 30.59 3.62 43.99
C GLY A 514 30.96 2.72 42.80
N HIS A 515 30.16 2.76 41.74
CA HIS A 515 30.51 2.18 40.44
C HIS A 515 30.19 3.18 39.32
N ILE A 516 31.01 3.22 38.28
CA ILE A 516 30.77 3.97 37.04
C ILE A 516 31.05 3.03 35.86
N GLY A 517 30.22 3.09 34.82
CA GLY A 517 30.39 2.25 33.63
C GLY A 517 29.93 2.92 32.35
N LEU A 518 30.45 2.44 31.23
CA LEU A 518 30.21 2.95 29.89
C LEU A 518 29.98 1.77 28.93
N LEU A 519 28.89 1.83 28.17
CA LEU A 519 28.64 1.01 26.99
C LEU A 519 28.84 1.85 25.73
N LEU A 520 29.50 1.27 24.71
CA LEU A 520 29.49 1.72 23.32
C LEU A 520 29.06 0.55 22.42
N GLY A 521 28.00 0.73 21.63
CA GLY A 521 27.41 -0.31 20.80
C GLY A 521 27.04 0.18 19.39
N TYR A 522 27.05 -0.74 18.44
CA TYR A 522 26.63 -0.54 17.06
C TYR A 522 25.67 -1.66 16.65
N THR A 523 24.55 -1.30 16.01
CA THR A 523 23.48 -2.21 15.60
C THR A 523 23.10 -1.92 14.15
N GLN A 524 22.94 -2.96 13.34
CA GLN A 524 22.79 -2.82 11.88
C GLN A 524 21.91 -3.93 11.28
N GLY A 525 21.00 -3.57 10.38
CA GLY A 525 20.23 -4.55 9.61
C GLY A 525 19.16 -3.97 8.69
N PRO A 526 18.54 -4.80 7.82
CA PRO A 526 17.37 -4.41 7.03
C PRO A 526 16.16 -4.05 7.92
N VAL A 527 15.33 -3.15 7.39
CA VAL A 527 14.01 -2.81 7.91
C VAL A 527 13.01 -2.91 6.76
N ASP A 528 12.04 -3.81 6.91
CA ASP A 528 10.97 -4.09 5.96
C ASP A 528 9.66 -3.46 6.44
N PHE A 529 8.91 -2.88 5.50
CA PHE A 529 7.64 -2.21 5.75
C PHE A 529 6.55 -2.75 4.82
N SER A 530 5.35 -2.95 5.38
CA SER A 530 4.14 -3.32 4.65
C SER A 530 3.00 -2.40 5.08
N ASN A 531 2.31 -1.79 4.11
CA ASN A 531 1.28 -0.79 4.36
C ASN A 531 0.00 -1.11 3.55
N PRO A 532 -0.95 -1.87 4.12
CA PRO A 532 -2.19 -2.25 3.45
C PRO A 532 -3.21 -1.11 3.44
N SER A 533 -3.82 -0.86 2.28
CA SER A 533 -4.87 0.16 2.10
C SER A 533 -6.08 -0.36 1.32
N ALA A 534 -7.19 0.38 1.37
CA ALA A 534 -8.38 0.13 0.56
C ALA A 534 -8.15 0.08 -0.96
N ILE A 535 -7.01 0.60 -1.46
CA ILE A 535 -6.65 0.61 -2.89
C ILE A 535 -5.48 -0.33 -3.25
N GLY A 536 -5.01 -1.14 -2.30
CA GLY A 536 -3.91 -2.09 -2.47
C GLY A 536 -2.88 -2.00 -1.33
N THR A 537 -1.85 -2.86 -1.36
CA THR A 537 -0.76 -2.85 -0.39
C THR A 537 0.46 -2.15 -0.96
N ALA A 538 0.97 -1.14 -0.25
CA ALA A 538 2.31 -0.62 -0.47
C ALA A 538 3.34 -1.43 0.34
N ALA A 539 4.56 -1.54 -0.16
CA ALA A 539 5.67 -2.21 0.53
C ALA A 539 7.01 -1.54 0.20
N GLY A 540 7.90 -1.47 1.18
CA GLY A 540 9.23 -0.88 1.02
C GLY A 540 10.26 -1.57 1.91
N GLN A 541 11.52 -1.56 1.49
CA GLN A 541 12.65 -2.05 2.27
C GLN A 541 13.70 -0.95 2.37
N THR A 542 14.28 -0.82 3.56
CA THR A 542 15.40 0.05 3.85
C THR A 542 16.34 -0.63 4.83
N PHE A 543 17.26 0.14 5.43
CA PHE A 543 18.35 -0.37 6.22
C PHE A 543 18.68 0.60 7.35
N ALA A 544 18.75 0.10 8.58
CA ALA A 544 19.04 0.85 9.79
C ALA A 544 20.51 0.73 10.19
N ARG A 545 21.04 1.82 10.77
CA ARG A 545 22.39 1.90 11.35
C ARG A 545 22.31 2.71 12.64
N ILE A 546 22.45 2.02 13.77
CA ILE A 546 22.20 2.58 15.09
C ILE A 546 23.50 2.56 15.91
N ILE A 547 23.90 3.71 16.42
CA ILE A 547 24.99 3.86 17.39
C ILE A 547 24.37 4.11 18.76
N SER A 548 24.71 3.28 19.74
CA SER A 548 24.27 3.39 21.13
C SER A 548 25.45 3.73 22.03
N ALA A 549 25.28 4.66 22.96
CA ALA A 549 26.22 4.90 24.04
C ALA A 549 25.47 5.19 25.34
N GLU A 550 25.87 4.57 26.45
CA GLU A 550 25.26 4.83 27.75
C GLU A 550 26.31 4.88 28.85
N ALA A 551 26.37 6.00 29.57
CA ALA A 551 27.14 6.15 30.79
C ALA A 551 26.22 5.93 32.00
N ARG A 552 26.66 5.14 32.97
CA ARG A 552 25.96 4.86 34.23
C ARG A 552 26.85 5.14 35.42
N GLY A 553 26.24 5.51 36.54
CA GLY A 553 26.90 5.58 37.84
C GLY A 553 25.94 5.20 38.97
N SER A 554 26.46 4.55 40.01
CA SER A 554 25.69 4.15 41.19
C SER A 554 26.49 4.29 42.48
N TRP A 555 25.79 4.28 43.62
CA TRP A 555 26.41 4.34 44.94
C TRP A 555 25.67 3.47 45.96
N THR A 556 26.13 2.24 46.18
CA THR A 556 25.50 1.28 47.09
C THR A 556 25.58 1.75 48.53
N VAL A 557 24.51 1.57 49.30
CA VAL A 557 24.46 1.74 50.75
C VAL A 557 23.98 0.43 51.37
N ASP A 558 24.88 -0.29 52.03
CA ASP A 558 24.54 -1.49 52.81
C ASP A 558 23.98 -1.09 54.18
N PHE A 559 22.88 -1.74 54.59
CA PHE A 559 22.27 -1.59 55.92
C PHE A 559 22.54 -2.80 56.84
N GLY A 560 23.26 -3.81 56.34
CA GLY A 560 23.50 -5.07 57.01
C GLY A 560 22.35 -6.06 56.87
N ASN A 561 22.56 -7.28 57.39
CA ASN A 561 21.61 -8.40 57.30
C ASN A 561 21.17 -8.76 55.87
N GLY A 562 22.00 -8.43 54.87
CA GLY A 562 21.74 -8.68 53.45
C GLY A 562 20.88 -7.61 52.76
N HIS A 563 20.57 -6.48 53.38
CA HIS A 563 19.76 -5.41 52.79
C HIS A 563 20.60 -4.24 52.31
N SER A 564 20.50 -3.84 51.04
CA SER A 564 21.16 -2.63 50.53
C SER A 564 20.26 -1.77 49.64
N LEU A 565 20.65 -0.51 49.45
CA LEU A 565 19.96 0.45 48.59
C LEU A 565 20.97 1.13 47.65
N THR A 566 20.71 1.08 46.35
CA THR A 566 21.60 1.56 45.29
C THR A 566 20.85 2.56 44.41
N PRO A 567 20.99 3.88 44.61
CA PRO A 567 20.66 4.87 43.59
C PRO A 567 21.55 4.70 42.36
N ILE A 568 20.96 4.84 41.18
CA ILE A 568 21.58 4.69 39.87
C ILE A 568 21.18 5.89 38.99
N ILE A 569 22.16 6.53 38.37
CA ILE A 569 21.96 7.52 37.31
C ILE A 569 22.46 6.97 35.97
N SER A 570 21.77 7.29 34.88
CA SER A 570 22.26 7.00 33.52
C SER A 570 22.03 8.18 32.58
N LEU A 571 22.98 8.41 31.67
CA LEU A 571 22.78 9.21 30.47
C LEU A 571 23.02 8.33 29.24
N GLN A 572 21.95 8.06 28.51
CA GLN A 572 21.98 7.34 27.24
C GLN A 572 21.90 8.32 26.07
N THR A 573 22.62 8.01 24.99
CA THR A 573 22.37 8.55 23.66
C THR A 573 22.26 7.40 22.65
N VAL A 574 21.30 7.50 21.74
CA VAL A 574 21.13 6.58 20.61
C VAL A 574 20.96 7.43 19.35
N TYR A 575 21.86 7.25 18.39
CA TYR A 575 21.76 7.83 17.06
C TYR A 575 21.32 6.75 16.08
N ASP A 576 20.19 6.96 15.41
CA ASP A 576 19.65 6.10 14.36
C ASP A 576 19.74 6.80 13.00
N GLN A 577 20.15 6.03 11.98
CA GLN A 577 20.13 6.41 10.58
C GLN A 577 19.37 5.35 9.79
N LEU A 578 18.25 5.76 9.21
CA LEU A 578 17.39 4.93 8.36
C LEU A 578 17.50 5.40 6.90
N GLY A 579 17.79 4.48 5.98
CA GLY A 579 17.90 4.80 4.56
C GLY A 579 16.59 5.34 3.96
N GLY A 580 16.70 6.20 2.95
CA GLY A 580 15.55 6.63 2.14
C GLY A 580 15.21 5.64 1.03
N PHE A 581 13.94 5.54 0.66
CA PHE A 581 13.44 4.60 -0.35
C PHE A 581 12.10 5.07 -0.95
N THR A 582 11.63 4.39 -2.00
CA THR A 582 10.30 4.59 -2.59
C THR A 582 9.46 3.33 -2.37
N GLU A 583 8.22 3.50 -1.93
CA GLU A 583 7.25 2.39 -1.83
C GLU A 583 6.99 1.75 -3.21
N SER A 584 6.78 0.44 -3.21
CA SER A 584 6.25 -0.32 -4.34
C SER A 584 4.81 -0.76 -4.07
N GLY A 585 4.02 -1.06 -5.11
CA GLY A 585 2.65 -1.57 -4.98
C GLY A 585 1.55 -0.56 -5.36
N LEU A 586 1.56 0.65 -4.79
CA LEU A 586 0.52 1.68 -5.05
C LEU A 586 0.81 2.60 -6.25
N GLY A 587 1.97 2.46 -6.91
CA GLY A 587 2.25 3.09 -8.20
C GLY A 587 2.34 4.62 -8.12
N ALA A 588 1.31 5.33 -8.55
CA ALA A 588 1.28 6.79 -8.47
C ALA A 588 1.06 7.31 -7.03
N LEU A 589 0.42 6.51 -6.19
CA LEU A 589 0.23 6.78 -4.75
C LEU A 589 1.19 5.96 -3.86
N SER A 590 2.29 5.45 -4.42
CA SER A 590 3.46 5.04 -3.63
C SER A 590 4.15 6.28 -3.04
N LEU A 591 4.50 6.25 -1.76
CA LEU A 591 5.27 7.29 -1.07
C LEU A 591 6.77 7.24 -1.43
N ASN A 592 7.40 8.41 -1.49
CA ASN A 592 8.84 8.57 -1.38
C ASN A 592 9.18 8.91 0.07
N VAL A 593 9.94 8.04 0.74
CA VAL A 593 10.37 8.20 2.13
C VAL A 593 11.82 8.70 2.14
N PRO A 594 12.10 9.91 2.65
CA PRO A 594 13.47 10.43 2.71
C PRO A 594 14.32 9.66 3.74
N SER A 595 15.65 9.75 3.62
CA SER A 595 16.55 9.21 4.64
C SER A 595 16.40 9.94 5.97
N GLN A 596 16.16 9.20 7.04
CA GLN A 596 15.94 9.76 8.37
C GLN A 596 17.20 9.65 9.22
N ASN A 597 17.42 10.64 10.08
CA ASN A 597 18.52 10.66 11.04
C ASN A 597 17.96 11.19 12.36
N ALA A 598 17.97 10.39 13.42
CA ALA A 598 17.38 10.75 14.71
C ALA A 598 18.40 10.53 15.84
N THR A 599 18.60 11.54 16.69
CA THR A 599 19.39 11.40 17.92
C THR A 599 18.43 11.44 19.11
N MET A 600 18.50 10.45 19.98
CA MET A 600 17.65 10.33 21.17
C MET A 600 18.55 10.35 22.40
N VAL A 601 18.24 11.19 23.38
CA VAL A 601 19.04 11.34 24.59
C VAL A 601 18.12 11.17 25.79
N ALA A 602 18.43 10.20 26.65
CA ALA A 602 17.61 9.85 27.80
C ALA A 602 18.42 9.94 29.10
N ALA A 603 17.96 10.78 30.02
CA ALA A 603 18.40 10.75 31.40
C ALA A 603 17.52 9.76 32.18
N ARG A 604 18.12 8.97 33.08
CA ARG A 604 17.37 8.15 34.05
C ARG A 604 17.91 8.37 35.45
N PHE A 605 17.00 8.40 36.42
CA PHE A 605 17.30 8.25 37.84
C PHE A 605 16.48 7.10 38.40
N GLN A 606 17.12 6.15 39.06
CA GLN A 606 16.51 4.95 39.60
C GLN A 606 17.05 4.67 41.01
N THR A 607 16.27 4.00 41.84
CA THR A 607 16.73 3.49 43.14
C THR A 607 16.39 2.01 43.23
N ARG A 608 17.43 1.17 43.26
CA ARG A 608 17.34 -0.28 43.47
C ARG A 608 17.47 -0.60 44.96
N TYR A 609 16.68 -1.55 45.44
CA TYR A 609 16.77 -2.17 46.75
C TYR A 609 17.06 -3.66 46.53
N ASP A 610 18.09 -4.16 47.21
CA ASP A 610 18.55 -5.55 47.10
C ASP A 610 18.37 -6.25 48.46
N TYR A 611 17.91 -7.50 48.43
CA TYR A 611 17.87 -8.39 49.57
C TYR A 611 18.56 -9.72 49.27
N ASN A 612 19.62 -10.01 50.03
CA ASN A 612 20.43 -11.22 49.93
C ASN A 612 20.06 -12.23 51.02
N TRP A 613 19.85 -13.50 50.67
CA TRP A 613 19.66 -14.60 51.62
C TRP A 613 20.25 -15.91 51.09
N ARG A 614 20.45 -16.89 51.97
CA ARG A 614 20.86 -18.25 51.60
C ARG A 614 19.68 -19.22 51.74
N ALA A 615 19.41 -20.03 50.72
CA ALA A 615 18.36 -21.04 50.71
C ALA A 615 18.75 -22.25 49.85
N TRP A 616 18.40 -23.45 50.31
CA TRP A 616 18.72 -24.73 49.65
C TRP A 616 20.23 -24.94 49.36
N GLY A 617 21.10 -24.35 50.18
CA GLY A 617 22.55 -24.37 50.00
C GLY A 617 23.10 -23.29 49.07
N LEU A 618 22.25 -22.62 48.29
CA LEU A 618 22.59 -21.57 47.33
C LEU A 618 22.41 -20.17 47.92
N ASP A 619 23.16 -19.20 47.41
CA ASP A 619 22.97 -17.78 47.71
C ASP A 619 22.05 -17.14 46.66
N TRP A 620 21.17 -16.24 47.12
CA TRP A 620 20.11 -15.60 46.35
C TRP A 620 20.06 -14.11 46.61
N THR A 621 19.80 -13.33 45.57
CA THR A 621 19.52 -11.89 45.63
C THR A 621 18.17 -11.63 44.98
N ALA A 622 17.27 -10.95 45.69
CA ALA A 622 16.07 -10.35 45.11
C ALA A 622 16.26 -8.84 45.01
N SER A 623 16.07 -8.29 43.82
CA SER A 623 16.27 -6.89 43.51
C SER A 623 14.96 -6.26 43.04
N THR A 624 14.64 -5.08 43.55
CA THR A 624 13.51 -4.27 43.05
C THR A 624 13.96 -2.84 42.86
N ALA A 625 13.51 -2.15 41.80
CA ALA A 625 13.79 -0.74 41.63
C ALA A 625 12.58 0.03 41.11
N ILE A 626 12.54 1.31 41.48
CA ILE A 626 11.65 2.31 40.90
C ILE A 626 12.49 3.48 40.39
N GLY A 627 11.95 4.24 39.44
CA GLY A 627 12.65 5.41 38.92
C GLY A 627 11.87 6.20 37.89
N VAL A 628 12.58 7.12 37.25
CA VAL A 628 12.08 7.97 36.16
C VAL A 628 13.09 8.02 35.02
N ARG A 629 12.58 8.07 33.79
CA ARG A 629 13.31 8.41 32.57
C ARG A 629 12.74 9.72 32.03
N GLU A 630 13.61 10.64 31.61
CA GLU A 630 13.23 11.79 30.81
C GLU A 630 14.00 11.80 29.48
N MET A 631 13.28 12.05 28.38
CA MET A 631 13.88 12.16 27.05
C MET A 631 14.34 13.61 26.83
N MET A 632 15.60 13.91 27.13
CA MET A 632 16.24 15.20 26.89
C MET A 632 16.29 15.57 25.40
N ASN A 633 16.35 14.55 24.52
CA ASN A 633 16.08 14.69 23.10
C ASN A 633 15.34 13.45 22.60
N GLN A 634 14.41 13.63 21.67
CA GLN A 634 13.64 12.56 21.03
C GLN A 634 13.46 12.91 19.54
N PRO A 635 13.01 11.97 18.68
CA PRO A 635 12.78 12.26 17.28
C PRO A 635 11.80 13.42 17.08
N ASP A 636 12.02 14.18 16.02
CA ASP A 636 10.97 15.03 15.47
C ASP A 636 9.84 14.10 14.98
N PRO A 637 8.60 14.20 15.50
CA PRO A 637 7.52 13.34 15.04
C PRO A 637 7.03 13.74 13.65
N ASN A 638 7.46 14.89 13.10
CA ASN A 638 7.14 15.31 11.74
C ASN A 638 8.05 14.60 10.72
N LEU A 639 7.45 13.89 9.77
CA LEU A 639 8.13 13.39 8.58
C LEU A 639 7.55 14.03 7.32
N TYR A 640 8.43 14.55 6.47
CA TYR A 640 8.04 15.13 5.17
C TYR A 640 8.03 14.04 4.09
N LEU A 641 6.89 13.83 3.47
CA LEU A 641 6.66 12.81 2.45
C LEU A 641 6.09 13.42 1.17
N ASN A 642 6.18 12.70 0.06
CA ASN A 642 5.40 12.97 -1.15
C ASN A 642 5.03 11.67 -1.87
N TYR A 643 4.00 11.73 -2.72
CA TYR A 643 3.63 10.61 -3.59
C TYR A 643 4.42 10.65 -4.89
N ASN A 644 4.95 9.50 -5.32
CA ASN A 644 5.79 9.34 -6.50
C ASN A 644 5.11 9.80 -7.81
N GLY A 645 3.78 9.71 -7.90
CA GLY A 645 3.00 10.22 -9.02
C GLY A 645 2.56 11.68 -8.92
N ILE A 646 2.84 12.38 -7.81
CA ILE A 646 2.37 13.75 -7.53
C ILE A 646 3.58 14.67 -7.40
N GLY A 647 4.03 15.21 -8.53
CA GLY A 647 5.28 15.95 -8.64
C GLY A 647 5.36 17.21 -7.76
N GLY A 648 6.32 17.24 -6.84
CA GLY A 648 6.73 18.44 -6.09
C GLY A 648 5.87 18.81 -4.89
N GLN A 649 4.76 18.10 -4.63
CA GLN A 649 3.90 18.36 -3.47
C GLN A 649 4.33 17.50 -2.27
N ASN A 650 5.07 18.12 -1.35
CA ASN A 650 5.37 17.52 -0.05
C ASN A 650 4.24 17.80 0.95
N PHE A 651 3.95 16.83 1.81
CA PHE A 651 3.06 16.98 2.97
C PHE A 651 3.76 16.49 4.25
N THR A 652 3.20 16.83 5.41
CA THR A 652 3.78 16.44 6.71
C THR A 652 2.91 15.40 7.39
N VAL A 653 3.42 14.20 7.62
CA VAL A 653 2.79 13.22 8.52
C VAL A 653 3.39 13.37 9.92
N LYS A 654 2.57 13.16 10.97
CA LYS A 654 3.01 13.16 12.36
C LYS A 654 2.81 11.80 13.02
N GLY A 655 3.89 11.24 13.55
CA GLY A 655 3.88 10.06 14.40
C GLY A 655 3.48 10.35 15.86
N VAL A 656 3.62 9.34 16.71
CA VAL A 656 3.53 9.44 18.18
C VAL A 656 4.91 9.67 18.81
N GLN A 657 4.94 10.13 20.08
CA GLN A 657 6.18 10.28 20.84
C GLN A 657 6.25 9.28 22.00
N ASN A 658 7.42 8.66 22.18
CA ASN A 658 7.69 7.60 23.16
C ASN A 658 7.76 8.08 24.63
N ASN A 659 7.49 9.35 24.89
CA ASN A 659 7.59 9.97 26.20
C ASN A 659 6.53 11.06 26.36
N SER A 660 6.00 11.20 27.58
CA SER A 660 5.05 12.26 27.90
C SER A 660 5.78 13.54 28.31
N SER A 661 5.08 14.67 28.37
CA SER A 661 5.61 15.96 28.86
C SER A 661 5.95 16.00 30.36
N ILE A 662 5.82 14.87 31.05
CA ILE A 662 6.22 14.66 32.46
C ILE A 662 7.16 13.43 32.61
N GLY A 663 7.77 12.96 31.52
CA GLY A 663 8.66 11.80 31.50
C GLY A 663 7.95 10.44 31.43
N SER A 664 8.70 9.40 31.79
CA SER A 664 8.25 8.01 31.94
C SER A 664 8.65 7.47 33.32
N GLY A 665 7.73 6.83 34.03
CA GLY A 665 8.05 6.03 35.22
C GLY A 665 8.69 4.69 34.85
N LEU A 666 9.61 4.23 35.70
CA LEU A 666 10.34 2.97 35.55
C LEU A 666 10.04 2.06 36.74
N VAL A 667 9.78 0.77 36.47
CA VAL A 667 9.58 -0.28 37.47
C VAL A 667 10.45 -1.47 37.09
N ASN A 668 11.23 -1.99 38.03
CA ASN A 668 12.09 -3.14 37.82
C ASN A 668 11.98 -4.14 38.96
N ALA A 669 12.11 -5.41 38.61
CA ALA A 669 12.29 -6.51 39.55
C ALA A 669 13.26 -7.52 38.96
N GLY A 670 13.90 -8.32 39.80
CA GLY A 670 14.72 -9.45 39.35
C GLY A 670 15.18 -10.32 40.50
N ILE A 671 15.74 -11.46 40.12
CA ILE A 671 16.28 -12.47 41.02
C ILE A 671 17.57 -13.03 40.44
N THR A 672 18.61 -13.12 41.26
CA THR A 672 19.90 -13.74 40.93
C THR A 672 20.15 -14.89 41.90
N THR A 673 20.75 -15.97 41.41
CA THR A 673 21.24 -17.06 42.26
C THR A 673 22.61 -17.56 41.80
N HIS A 674 23.44 -17.89 42.77
CA HIS A 674 24.74 -18.52 42.58
C HIS A 674 24.56 -20.03 42.68
N LEU A 675 24.51 -20.71 41.53
CA LEU A 675 24.26 -22.16 41.43
C LEU A 675 25.47 -22.97 41.89
N ASN A 676 26.67 -22.43 41.67
CA ASN A 676 27.93 -22.81 42.30
C ASN A 676 28.88 -21.59 42.24
N ASN A 677 30.14 -21.74 42.67
CA ASN A 677 31.13 -20.65 42.63
C ASN A 677 31.26 -20.02 41.24
N ALA A 678 31.33 -20.85 40.20
CA ALA A 678 31.57 -20.42 38.83
C ALA A 678 30.29 -19.97 38.09
N LEU A 679 29.08 -20.43 38.46
CA LEU A 679 27.87 -20.27 37.65
C LEU A 679 26.78 -19.46 38.36
N ASN A 680 26.37 -18.34 37.75
CA ASN A 680 25.20 -17.57 38.16
C ASN A 680 24.05 -17.70 37.13
N LEU A 681 22.82 -17.72 37.63
CA LEU A 681 21.60 -17.55 36.86
C LEU A 681 20.88 -16.29 37.33
N GLU A 682 20.45 -15.44 36.40
CA GLU A 682 19.84 -14.15 36.69
C GLU A 682 18.59 -13.93 35.84
N ILE A 683 17.47 -13.49 36.42
CA ILE A 683 16.22 -13.21 35.72
C ILE A 683 15.75 -11.80 36.09
N GLY A 684 15.30 -11.01 35.11
CA GLY A 684 14.89 -9.63 35.33
C GLY A 684 13.66 -9.22 34.52
N TYR A 685 12.89 -8.30 35.11
CA TYR A 685 11.71 -7.65 34.54
C TYR A 685 11.88 -6.13 34.54
N ARG A 686 11.45 -5.47 33.46
CA ARG A 686 11.50 -4.01 33.29
C ARG A 686 10.19 -3.49 32.71
N GLY A 687 9.53 -2.57 33.39
CA GLY A 687 8.38 -1.82 32.90
C GLY A 687 8.73 -0.35 32.70
N THR A 688 8.38 0.21 31.56
CA THR A 688 8.46 1.65 31.26
C THR A 688 7.06 2.16 30.93
N TYR A 689 6.58 3.12 31.72
CA TYR A 689 5.20 3.61 31.66
C TYR A 689 5.14 5.14 31.59
N SER A 690 4.26 5.68 30.76
CA SER A 690 3.94 7.11 30.68
C SER A 690 2.43 7.29 30.51
N GLY A 691 1.96 8.53 30.30
CA GLY A 691 0.56 8.77 29.91
C GLY A 691 0.15 8.17 28.56
N SER A 692 1.12 7.83 27.70
CA SER A 692 0.90 7.25 26.36
C SER A 692 1.71 5.98 26.07
N THR A 693 2.64 5.59 26.93
CA THR A 693 3.60 4.50 26.69
C THR A 693 3.41 3.40 27.71
N ALA A 694 3.38 2.14 27.27
CA ALA A 694 3.45 0.98 28.14
C ALA A 694 4.30 -0.10 27.47
N ILE A 695 5.56 -0.24 27.90
CA ILE A 695 6.51 -1.22 27.37
C ILE A 695 7.03 -2.08 28.52
N ASN A 696 7.01 -3.38 28.32
CA ASN A 696 7.38 -4.40 29.29
C ASN A 696 8.49 -5.25 28.67
N ALA A 697 9.57 -5.53 29.40
CA ALA A 697 10.69 -6.32 28.95
C ALA A 697 11.10 -7.36 30.00
N PHE A 698 11.55 -8.51 29.52
CA PHE A 698 12.12 -9.59 30.31
C PHE A 698 13.55 -9.88 29.83
N GLN A 699 14.42 -10.25 30.76
CA GLN A 699 15.78 -10.73 30.50
C GLN A 699 16.03 -12.01 31.31
N GLY A 700 16.80 -12.94 30.74
CA GLY A 700 17.39 -14.07 31.44
C GLY A 700 18.86 -14.17 31.08
N ASN A 701 19.73 -14.12 32.08
CA ASN A 701 21.19 -14.13 31.92
C ASN A 701 21.77 -15.41 32.53
N VAL A 702 22.76 -16.01 31.86
CA VAL A 702 23.65 -17.03 32.41
C VAL A 702 25.06 -16.46 32.39
N VAL A 703 25.75 -16.55 33.52
CA VAL A 703 27.11 -16.01 33.70
C VAL A 703 27.99 -17.13 34.25
N TRP A 704 29.16 -17.33 33.64
CA TRP A 704 30.09 -18.37 34.02
C TRP A 704 31.53 -17.84 34.15
N LYS A 705 32.21 -18.14 35.26
CA LYS A 705 33.59 -17.72 35.58
C LYS A 705 34.60 -18.82 35.26
N PHE A 706 35.76 -18.46 34.70
CA PHE A 706 36.69 -19.44 34.12
C PHE A 706 37.72 -20.06 35.09
N ASP A 707 38.23 -19.30 36.06
CA ASP A 707 39.33 -19.73 36.96
C ASP A 707 38.87 -20.20 38.36
N GLU A 708 37.56 -20.30 38.62
CA GLU A 708 37.05 -20.85 39.88
C GLU A 708 36.74 -22.35 39.73
N GLU A 709 37.55 -23.19 40.39
CA GLU A 709 37.36 -24.64 40.52
C GLU A 709 35.91 -24.97 40.92
N ILE A 710 35.20 -25.75 40.09
CA ILE A 710 33.79 -26.13 40.33
C ILE A 710 33.72 -27.15 41.47
N LYS A 711 33.79 -26.64 42.69
CA LYS A 711 33.51 -27.41 43.90
C LYS A 711 32.02 -27.66 43.96
N THR A 712 31.65 -28.94 43.91
CA THR A 712 30.29 -29.37 44.27
C THR A 712 29.97 -28.86 45.67
N PRO A 713 28.75 -28.33 45.90
CA PRO A 713 28.37 -27.86 47.23
C PRO A 713 28.38 -29.05 48.20
N SER A 714 29.25 -29.02 49.20
CA SER A 714 29.33 -30.09 50.18
C SER A 714 28.14 -30.03 51.13
N PHE A 715 27.20 -30.95 50.95
CA PHE A 715 26.10 -31.18 51.89
C PHE A 715 26.61 -32.00 53.08
N ASP A 716 27.55 -31.42 53.83
CA ASP A 716 28.21 -32.06 54.97
C ASP A 716 27.25 -32.25 56.14
N SER A 717 26.56 -33.38 56.17
CA SER A 717 25.83 -33.85 57.35
C SER A 717 26.82 -34.40 58.40
N GLU A 718 27.31 -33.54 59.29
CA GLU A 718 28.18 -33.95 60.41
C GLU A 718 27.48 -34.91 61.38
N THR A 719 27.52 -36.21 61.08
CA THR A 719 27.39 -37.33 62.02
C THR A 719 28.36 -38.45 61.63
N SER A 720 28.85 -39.22 62.60
CA SER A 720 30.20 -39.78 62.52
C SER A 720 30.30 -41.32 62.54
N ALA A 721 31.21 -41.82 61.70
CA ALA A 721 31.91 -43.12 61.76
C ALA A 721 31.06 -44.41 61.54
N PRO A 722 31.67 -45.60 61.35
CA PRO A 722 33.11 -45.92 61.18
C PRO A 722 33.48 -46.66 59.87
N ASP A 723 34.78 -46.89 59.67
CA ASP A 723 35.37 -47.71 58.60
C ASP A 723 35.14 -49.23 58.80
N SER A 724 34.95 -49.97 57.71
CA SER A 724 35.10 -51.44 57.65
C SER A 724 35.38 -51.94 56.21
N GLY A 725 36.65 -52.06 55.84
CA GLY A 725 37.05 -52.47 54.48
C GLY A 725 36.94 -53.98 54.16
N SER A 726 36.84 -54.30 52.87
CA SER A 726 37.16 -55.62 52.29
C SER A 726 37.80 -55.45 50.90
N LYS A 727 38.52 -56.47 50.38
CA LYS A 727 39.44 -56.31 49.25
C LYS A 727 38.91 -56.84 47.91
N GLN A 728 39.11 -56.02 46.87
CA GLN A 728 39.41 -56.37 45.46
C GLN A 728 38.77 -57.64 44.85
N SER A 729 37.88 -57.41 43.89
CA SER A 729 37.94 -58.10 42.59
C SER A 729 38.50 -57.10 41.56
N ALA A 730 39.13 -57.59 40.49
CA ALA A 730 39.77 -56.74 39.48
C ALA A 730 38.94 -56.66 38.20
N ASP A 731 38.28 -55.52 37.99
CA ASP A 731 37.61 -55.17 36.74
C ASP A 731 38.07 -53.77 36.29
N LYS A 732 38.32 -53.60 34.99
CA LYS A 732 38.52 -52.26 34.40
C LYS A 732 37.17 -51.54 34.33
N LYS A 733 36.85 -50.72 35.33
CA LYS A 733 35.79 -49.71 35.25
C LYS A 733 36.30 -48.33 35.64
N ALA A 734 35.69 -47.31 35.05
CA ALA A 734 36.16 -45.93 35.14
C ALA A 734 36.07 -45.36 36.57
N ALA A 735 37.23 -45.15 37.19
CA ALA A 735 37.43 -44.08 38.17
C ALA A 735 37.77 -42.79 37.39
N ALA A 736 37.23 -41.61 37.65
CA ALA A 736 36.69 -41.05 38.88
C ALA A 736 37.75 -40.93 40.00
N GLY A 737 38.70 -40.00 39.81
CA GLY A 737 39.54 -39.50 40.91
C GLY A 737 41.04 -39.74 40.83
N GLU A 738 41.66 -39.84 39.66
CA GLU A 738 43.12 -39.64 39.55
C GLU A 738 43.54 -39.04 38.19
N GLU A 739 44.49 -38.10 38.25
CA GLU A 739 45.19 -37.39 37.16
C GLU A 739 44.37 -36.59 36.12
N ASP A 740 44.42 -35.26 36.27
CA ASP A 740 44.03 -34.24 35.28
C ASP A 740 45.01 -34.18 34.08
N LYS A 741 45.25 -35.33 33.44
CA LYS A 741 46.18 -35.51 32.30
C LYS A 741 45.57 -36.29 31.13
N GLY A 742 44.27 -36.61 31.21
CA GLY A 742 43.56 -37.31 30.14
C GLY A 742 43.20 -36.43 28.94
N ARG A 743 43.15 -35.10 29.10
CA ARG A 743 42.75 -34.15 28.04
C ARG A 743 43.86 -33.80 27.04
N ASP A 744 45.10 -34.21 27.30
CA ASP A 744 46.29 -33.86 26.51
C ASP A 744 46.28 -34.42 25.07
N LYS A 745 45.41 -35.39 24.76
CA LYS A 745 45.22 -35.92 23.40
C LYS A 745 43.74 -35.94 23.03
N LEU A 746 43.42 -35.25 21.95
CA LEU A 746 42.13 -35.31 21.28
C LEU A 746 41.94 -36.70 20.63
N ASP A 747 40.85 -37.39 20.98
CA ASP A 747 40.40 -38.66 20.42
C ASP A 747 38.96 -38.46 19.92
N ILE A 748 38.63 -38.99 18.73
CA ILE A 748 37.30 -38.90 18.11
C ILE A 748 36.18 -39.60 18.90
N ARG A 749 36.54 -40.39 19.92
CA ARG A 749 35.61 -41.03 20.86
C ARG A 749 35.05 -40.06 21.92
N THR A 750 35.77 -39.00 22.28
CA THR A 750 35.44 -38.17 23.47
C THR A 750 35.71 -36.67 23.23
N PRO A 751 34.66 -35.81 23.15
CA PRO A 751 33.24 -36.16 23.01
C PRO A 751 32.94 -36.87 21.70
N GLY A 752 31.84 -37.61 21.61
CA GLY A 752 31.44 -38.26 20.37
C GLY A 752 31.08 -37.28 19.23
N PRO A 753 30.87 -37.81 18.00
CA PRO A 753 30.37 -37.04 16.87
C PRO A 753 28.91 -36.62 17.05
N ASP A 754 28.67 -35.31 17.26
CA ASP A 754 27.33 -34.70 17.39
C ASP A 754 26.48 -34.98 16.13
N MET A 755 27.08 -35.20 14.95
CA MET A 755 26.35 -35.55 13.73
C MET A 755 25.89 -37.02 13.65
N ALA A 756 26.34 -37.94 14.51
CA ALA A 756 26.02 -39.36 14.34
C ALA A 756 24.58 -39.75 14.72
N ASN A 757 24.13 -39.35 15.91
CA ASN A 757 22.78 -39.65 16.40
C ASN A 757 21.86 -38.41 16.28
N TYR A 758 20.92 -38.15 17.20
CA TYR A 758 19.99 -37.02 17.12
C TYR A 758 20.24 -35.93 18.17
N PRO A 759 20.41 -36.21 19.48
CA PRO A 759 20.93 -35.21 20.41
C PRO A 759 22.38 -34.82 20.08
N ASN A 760 22.81 -33.72 20.66
CA ASN A 760 24.21 -33.33 20.79
C ASN A 760 24.66 -33.64 22.23
N SER A 761 25.93 -34.02 22.44
CA SER A 761 26.45 -34.32 23.78
C SER A 761 26.56 -33.05 24.64
N ALA A 762 26.45 -33.19 25.96
CA ALA A 762 26.74 -32.17 26.96
C ALA A 762 28.21 -31.73 27.00
N TYR A 763 29.12 -32.51 26.40
CA TYR A 763 30.57 -32.30 26.43
C TYR A 763 31.09 -31.52 25.20
N THR A 764 32.15 -30.75 25.43
CA THR A 764 32.85 -29.87 24.48
C THR A 764 34.23 -30.43 24.12
N LEU A 765 34.78 -30.02 22.96
CA LEU A 765 36.19 -30.26 22.63
C LEU A 765 37.14 -29.58 23.64
N PRO A 766 38.30 -30.19 23.97
CA PRO A 766 39.36 -29.55 24.75
C PRO A 766 39.96 -28.34 24.01
N GLN A 767 40.64 -27.45 24.73
CA GLN A 767 41.17 -26.19 24.19
C GLN A 767 42.12 -26.42 23.00
N GLY A 768 41.87 -25.71 21.90
CA GLY A 768 42.60 -25.83 20.64
C GLY A 768 42.17 -27.03 19.78
N GLY A 769 41.31 -27.91 20.28
CA GLY A 769 40.80 -29.07 19.57
C GLY A 769 39.90 -28.69 18.39
N LEU A 770 39.96 -29.49 17.31
CA LEU A 770 39.23 -29.25 16.06
C LEU A 770 38.60 -30.56 15.56
N TYR A 771 37.27 -30.63 15.50
CA TYR A 771 36.58 -31.66 14.73
C TYR A 771 35.99 -31.10 13.44
N MET A 772 35.95 -31.95 12.43
CA MET A 772 35.19 -31.77 11.20
C MET A 772 34.29 -32.99 11.01
N GLU A 773 32.97 -32.76 11.02
CA GLU A 773 31.98 -33.79 10.77
C GLU A 773 31.28 -33.51 9.44
N ILE A 774 31.14 -34.51 8.56
CA ILE A 774 30.52 -34.35 7.24
C ILE A 774 29.56 -35.51 7.00
N THR A 775 28.31 -35.16 6.72
CA THR A 775 27.26 -36.06 6.23
C THR A 775 27.06 -35.79 4.74
N PRO A 776 27.83 -36.42 3.83
CA PRO A 776 27.71 -36.19 2.38
C PRO A 776 26.38 -36.70 1.80
N PHE A 777 25.69 -37.57 2.53
CA PHE A 777 24.38 -38.14 2.19
C PHE A 777 23.44 -38.06 3.41
N ASN A 778 22.44 -37.19 3.32
CA ASN A 778 21.22 -37.22 4.13
C ASN A 778 20.02 -37.18 3.17
N TYR A 779 19.07 -38.09 3.34
CA TYR A 779 17.87 -38.17 2.51
C TYR A 779 16.60 -38.34 3.35
N THR A 780 15.58 -37.56 2.99
CA THR A 780 14.22 -37.63 3.55
C THR A 780 13.23 -37.62 2.37
N PRO A 781 12.27 -38.57 2.30
CA PRO A 781 11.21 -38.56 1.29
C PRO A 781 10.19 -37.44 1.56
N ASP A 782 9.27 -37.22 0.63
CA ASP A 782 8.16 -36.30 0.80
C ASP A 782 7.18 -36.78 1.90
N TYR A 783 6.68 -35.84 2.71
CA TYR A 783 5.79 -36.14 3.83
C TYR A 783 4.98 -34.91 4.24
N ALA A 784 3.71 -35.08 4.64
CA ALA A 784 2.78 -33.99 4.92
C ALA A 784 2.77 -32.90 3.81
N THR A 785 3.38 -31.74 4.05
CA THR A 785 3.51 -30.63 3.07
C THR A 785 4.92 -30.48 2.49
N ASN A 786 5.86 -31.33 2.92
CA ASN A 786 7.28 -31.18 2.69
C ASN A 786 7.70 -31.87 1.39
N PRO A 787 8.52 -31.22 0.53
CA PRO A 787 9.18 -31.91 -0.58
C PRO A 787 10.19 -32.93 -0.06
N ALA A 788 10.50 -33.95 -0.85
CA ALA A 788 11.63 -34.83 -0.55
C ALA A 788 12.93 -34.01 -0.56
N THR A 789 13.80 -34.19 0.43
CA THR A 789 15.06 -33.46 0.57
C THR A 789 16.28 -34.39 0.48
N TYR A 790 17.30 -33.91 -0.22
CA TYR A 790 18.66 -34.40 -0.15
C TYR A 790 19.53 -33.29 0.42
N SER A 791 20.41 -33.58 1.38
CA SER A 791 21.42 -32.62 1.84
C SER A 791 22.80 -33.26 2.06
N SER A 792 23.84 -32.42 1.97
CA SER A 792 25.24 -32.81 2.16
C SER A 792 25.89 -31.97 3.27
N GLY A 793 25.40 -32.15 4.50
CA GLY A 793 25.73 -31.30 5.63
C GLY A 793 27.18 -31.39 6.11
N TYR A 794 27.66 -30.29 6.69
CA TYR A 794 28.98 -30.20 7.33
C TYR A 794 28.90 -29.45 8.67
N PHE A 795 29.76 -29.83 9.59
CA PHE A 795 29.87 -29.27 10.93
C PHE A 795 31.35 -29.11 11.30
N PHE A 796 31.75 -27.89 11.65
CA PHE A 796 33.05 -27.62 12.23
C PHE A 796 32.87 -27.29 13.70
N ARG A 797 33.69 -27.90 14.56
CA ARG A 797 33.66 -27.73 16.01
C ARG A 797 35.06 -27.37 16.47
N TYR A 798 35.20 -26.31 17.25
CA TYR A 798 36.48 -25.81 17.75
C TYR A 798 36.42 -25.54 19.24
N GLY A 799 37.24 -26.24 20.03
CA GLY A 799 37.41 -25.98 21.46
C GLY A 799 38.12 -24.64 21.65
N LEU A 800 37.36 -23.58 21.88
CA LEU A 800 37.91 -22.26 22.20
C LEU A 800 38.64 -22.32 23.54
N LEU A 801 38.05 -23.05 24.48
CA LEU A 801 38.49 -23.37 25.84
C LEU A 801 37.90 -24.74 26.20
N ASP A 802 38.43 -25.47 27.19
CA ASP A 802 38.01 -26.85 27.54
C ASP A 802 36.50 -27.09 27.74
N ARG A 803 35.77 -26.02 28.11
CA ARG A 803 34.33 -26.02 28.37
C ARG A 803 33.54 -25.11 27.41
N VAL A 804 34.16 -24.59 26.35
CA VAL A 804 33.53 -23.70 25.35
C VAL A 804 33.92 -24.15 23.94
N GLU A 805 32.94 -24.63 23.19
CA GLU A 805 33.11 -25.07 21.82
C GLU A 805 32.37 -24.10 20.88
N LEU A 806 33.12 -23.43 19.99
CA LEU A 806 32.55 -22.66 18.89
C LEU A 806 32.24 -23.61 17.74
N ARG A 807 31.03 -23.51 17.19
CA ARG A 807 30.52 -24.44 16.19
C ARG A 807 29.98 -23.69 14.96
N LEU A 808 30.19 -24.28 13.78
CA LEU A 808 29.76 -23.74 12.50
C LEU A 808 29.13 -24.86 11.67
N TYR A 809 27.83 -24.75 11.40
CA TYR A 809 27.02 -25.78 10.75
C TYR A 809 26.40 -25.31 9.44
N SER A 810 26.15 -26.24 8.52
CA SER A 810 25.18 -26.07 7.43
C SER A 810 24.68 -27.42 6.91
N ASN A 811 23.46 -27.44 6.34
CA ASN A 811 23.00 -28.56 5.50
C ASN A 811 23.79 -28.67 4.18
N GLY A 812 24.69 -27.73 3.87
CA GLY A 812 25.57 -27.78 2.71
C GLY A 812 24.80 -27.61 1.40
N LEU A 813 25.07 -28.45 0.41
CA LEU A 813 24.28 -28.49 -0.82
C LEU A 813 22.96 -29.22 -0.53
N GLU A 814 21.84 -28.51 -0.62
CA GLU A 814 20.49 -29.06 -0.45
C GLU A 814 19.72 -29.07 -1.79
N ALA A 815 18.97 -30.13 -2.02
CA ALA A 815 18.08 -30.30 -3.17
C ALA A 815 16.69 -30.74 -2.72
N GLN A 816 15.65 -30.00 -3.15
CA GLN A 816 14.25 -30.23 -2.78
C GLN A 816 13.41 -30.67 -3.99
N GLY A 817 12.69 -31.78 -3.86
CA GLY A 817 11.93 -32.42 -4.93
C GLY A 817 10.41 -32.21 -4.85
N ASN A 818 9.90 -31.25 -5.64
CA ASN A 818 8.56 -31.28 -6.25
C ASN A 818 8.53 -30.33 -7.47
N GLY A 819 7.35 -29.92 -7.98
CA GLY A 819 7.11 -29.19 -9.23
C GLY A 819 7.76 -27.81 -9.45
N SER A 820 8.71 -27.41 -8.61
CA SER A 820 9.69 -26.37 -8.88
C SER A 820 10.98 -26.77 -8.16
N ALA A 821 11.71 -27.72 -8.75
CA ALA A 821 12.88 -28.35 -8.13
C ALA A 821 13.95 -27.29 -7.80
N LEU A 822 14.31 -27.24 -6.51
CA LEU A 822 15.22 -26.23 -5.96
C LEU A 822 16.52 -26.92 -5.56
N ILE A 823 17.64 -26.39 -6.03
CA ILE A 823 18.99 -26.86 -5.66
C ILE A 823 19.83 -25.63 -5.30
N GLY A 824 20.54 -25.68 -4.19
CA GLY A 824 21.40 -24.60 -3.75
C GLY A 824 22.11 -24.91 -2.44
N PHE A 825 22.89 -23.97 -1.95
CA PHE A 825 23.45 -24.06 -0.61
C PHE A 825 22.43 -23.64 0.45
N ALA A 826 22.35 -24.39 1.54
CA ALA A 826 21.69 -23.95 2.76
C ALA A 826 22.51 -22.86 3.47
N PRO A 827 21.90 -22.01 4.30
CA PRO A 827 22.62 -20.99 5.07
C PRO A 827 23.65 -21.57 6.05
N LEU A 828 24.54 -20.69 6.53
CA LEU A 828 25.42 -20.94 7.68
C LEU A 828 24.68 -20.73 9.01
N THR A 829 24.92 -21.64 9.95
CA THR A 829 24.53 -21.54 11.37
C THR A 829 25.77 -21.35 12.23
N PHE A 830 25.83 -20.25 12.97
CA PHE A 830 26.84 -20.01 14.02
C PHE A 830 26.28 -20.47 15.36
N ASP A 831 27.11 -21.13 16.17
CA ASP A 831 26.65 -21.93 17.29
C ASP A 831 27.74 -21.99 18.38
N THR A 832 27.34 -22.14 19.64
CA THR A 832 28.25 -22.20 20.79
C THR A 832 27.71 -23.19 21.82
N LYS A 833 28.47 -24.26 22.08
CA LYS A 833 28.23 -25.21 23.17
C LYS A 833 29.08 -24.83 24.38
N ILE A 834 28.49 -24.84 25.57
CA ILE A 834 29.14 -24.59 26.86
C ILE A 834 28.93 -25.81 27.75
N HIS A 835 30.00 -26.46 28.21
CA HIS A 835 29.91 -27.59 29.14
C HIS A 835 29.88 -27.11 30.60
N ILE A 836 28.70 -27.17 31.22
CA ILE A 836 28.40 -26.54 32.50
C ILE A 836 28.87 -27.40 33.68
N TRP A 837 28.53 -28.70 33.71
CA TRP A 837 29.01 -29.62 34.75
C TRP A 837 29.03 -31.08 34.29
N ASP A 838 29.93 -31.86 34.89
CA ASP A 838 30.06 -33.31 34.72
C ASP A 838 28.98 -34.10 35.48
N GLU A 839 28.74 -35.37 35.11
CA GLU A 839 27.72 -36.23 35.71
C GLU A 839 27.96 -36.52 37.22
N TRP A 840 26.98 -36.23 38.07
CA TRP A 840 27.05 -36.59 39.50
C TRP A 840 26.44 -37.98 39.74
N ARG A 841 27.19 -39.01 39.32
CA ARG A 841 26.78 -40.45 39.39
C ARG A 841 26.19 -40.91 40.73
N GLN A 842 26.62 -40.34 41.85
CA GLN A 842 26.10 -40.67 43.19
C GLN A 842 24.66 -40.19 43.43
N TYR A 843 24.22 -39.15 42.70
CA TYR A 843 22.93 -38.47 42.88
C TYR A 843 22.00 -38.63 41.67
N TYR A 844 22.41 -39.38 40.65
CA TYR A 844 21.70 -39.53 39.36
C TYR A 844 21.40 -38.19 38.66
N ILE A 845 22.23 -37.18 38.88
CA ILE A 845 22.17 -35.91 38.15
C ILE A 845 23.06 -36.03 36.90
N PRO A 846 22.52 -35.83 35.69
CA PRO A 846 23.27 -35.91 34.44
C PRO A 846 24.36 -34.84 34.36
N ALA A 847 25.32 -35.03 33.47
CA ALA A 847 26.14 -33.93 32.96
C ALA A 847 25.22 -32.88 32.30
N LEU A 848 25.60 -31.60 32.32
CA LEU A 848 24.86 -30.53 31.67
C LEU A 848 25.75 -29.77 30.69
N GLY A 849 25.28 -29.65 29.46
CA GLY A 849 25.73 -28.65 28.50
C GLY A 849 24.61 -27.66 28.18
N PHE A 850 24.96 -26.53 27.61
CA PHE A 850 24.02 -25.57 27.02
C PHE A 850 24.49 -25.16 25.62
N GLU A 851 23.56 -24.97 24.69
CA GLU A 851 23.81 -24.59 23.31
C GLU A 851 22.96 -23.38 22.92
N ALA A 852 23.56 -22.43 22.20
CA ALA A 852 22.83 -21.35 21.51
C ALA A 852 23.34 -21.21 20.08
N ALA A 853 22.40 -21.23 19.12
CA ALA A 853 22.70 -21.22 17.70
C ALA A 853 21.85 -20.20 16.93
N VAL A 854 22.39 -19.70 15.83
CA VAL A 854 21.70 -18.80 14.88
C VAL A 854 22.00 -19.23 13.46
N GLN A 855 20.97 -19.77 12.79
CA GLN A 855 20.99 -19.90 11.34
C GLN A 855 20.79 -18.52 10.72
N THR A 856 21.75 -18.11 9.90
CA THR A 856 21.76 -16.81 9.21
C THR A 856 21.07 -16.89 7.85
N THR A 857 21.14 -15.82 7.06
CA THR A 857 20.90 -15.86 5.60
C THR A 857 22.19 -16.00 4.79
N TRP A 858 23.36 -16.10 5.43
CA TRP A 858 24.66 -16.03 4.77
C TRP A 858 25.01 -17.34 4.04
N LEU A 859 25.55 -17.20 2.82
CA LEU A 859 25.83 -18.28 1.86
C LEU A 859 24.62 -19.12 1.41
N GLY A 860 23.45 -18.94 2.03
CA GLY A 860 22.20 -19.59 1.65
C GLY A 860 21.69 -19.10 0.30
N SER A 861 21.16 -20.02 -0.49
CA SER A 861 20.54 -19.72 -1.79
C SER A 861 19.12 -19.18 -1.60
N PRO A 862 18.61 -18.25 -2.43
CA PRO A 862 17.39 -17.47 -2.11
C PRO A 862 16.07 -18.24 -1.91
N GLY A 863 16.00 -19.53 -2.27
CA GLY A 863 14.86 -20.41 -1.99
C GLY A 863 15.00 -21.28 -0.73
N LEU A 864 16.20 -21.32 -0.13
CA LEU A 864 16.55 -22.14 1.04
C LEU A 864 16.71 -21.29 2.33
N THR A 865 16.64 -19.96 2.22
CA THR A 865 16.77 -19.01 3.33
C THR A 865 15.41 -18.54 3.85
N ASN A 866 15.09 -18.79 5.13
CA ASN A 866 13.84 -18.36 5.77
C ASN A 866 13.98 -17.07 6.61
N GLY A 867 15.05 -16.30 6.41
CA GLY A 867 15.47 -15.25 7.34
C GLY A 867 16.41 -15.78 8.43
N THR A 868 16.56 -15.04 9.52
CA THR A 868 17.44 -15.41 10.64
C THR A 868 16.68 -16.24 11.68
N GLU A 869 17.08 -17.50 11.87
CA GLU A 869 16.41 -18.50 12.72
C GLU A 869 17.29 -18.84 13.95
N PRO A 870 17.07 -18.20 15.12
CA PRO A 870 17.77 -18.53 16.36
C PRO A 870 17.16 -19.74 17.08
N SER A 871 17.99 -20.51 17.78
CA SER A 871 17.61 -21.64 18.62
C SER A 871 18.53 -21.81 19.84
N PHE A 872 18.09 -22.58 20.83
CA PHE A 872 18.90 -22.98 21.98
C PHE A 872 18.48 -24.36 22.51
N SER A 873 19.37 -25.03 23.25
CA SER A 873 19.05 -26.23 24.02
C SER A 873 19.87 -26.38 25.29
N PHE A 874 19.34 -27.14 26.24
CA PHE A 874 20.09 -27.77 27.31
C PHE A 874 20.35 -29.23 26.92
N ASN A 875 21.59 -29.68 27.10
CA ASN A 875 22.06 -31.02 26.73
C ASN A 875 22.39 -31.80 27.99
N PHE A 876 22.08 -33.09 27.99
CA PHE A 876 22.21 -33.95 29.16
C PHE A 876 22.78 -35.30 28.77
N ASP A 877 23.85 -35.73 29.44
CA ASP A 877 24.48 -37.03 29.25
C ASP A 877 24.46 -37.77 30.60
N GLN A 878 24.02 -39.03 30.60
CA GLN A 878 23.84 -39.84 31.80
C GLN A 878 24.21 -41.31 31.58
N SER A 879 25.10 -41.85 32.41
CA SER A 879 25.44 -43.27 32.39
C SER A 879 24.40 -44.10 33.13
N LEU A 880 23.71 -44.98 32.40
CA LEU A 880 22.70 -45.90 32.92
C LEU A 880 23.28 -47.29 33.24
N PRO A 881 22.56 -48.12 34.02
CA PRO A 881 22.94 -49.51 34.25
C PRO A 881 23.12 -50.32 32.96
N TRP A 882 23.94 -51.36 33.07
CA TRP A 882 24.35 -52.25 31.96
C TRP A 882 25.22 -51.61 30.88
N ASP A 883 25.88 -50.48 31.17
CA ASP A 883 26.81 -49.82 30.26
C ASP A 883 26.07 -49.33 29.00
N ILE A 884 25.10 -48.45 29.27
CA ILE A 884 24.25 -47.76 28.30
C ILE A 884 24.32 -46.28 28.66
N ASP A 885 24.61 -45.42 27.71
CA ASP A 885 24.60 -43.97 27.92
C ASP A 885 23.32 -43.36 27.34
N LEU A 886 22.68 -42.51 28.13
CA LEU A 886 21.48 -41.76 27.79
C LEU A 886 21.88 -40.32 27.52
N GLU A 887 21.79 -39.92 26.25
CA GLU A 887 21.92 -38.53 25.81
C GLU A 887 20.51 -37.97 25.57
N TYR A 888 20.23 -36.74 26.00
CA TYR A 888 19.00 -36.04 25.62
C TYR A 888 19.18 -34.52 25.60
N ASN A 889 18.38 -33.84 24.77
CA ASN A 889 18.35 -32.37 24.71
C ASN A 889 16.92 -31.85 24.84
N ILE A 890 16.76 -30.70 25.50
CA ILE A 890 15.50 -29.96 25.62
C ILE A 890 15.76 -28.51 25.22
N GLY A 891 15.01 -27.96 24.27
CA GLY A 891 15.27 -26.62 23.75
C GLY A 891 14.10 -25.99 23.00
N ALA A 892 14.39 -24.93 22.26
CA ALA A 892 13.45 -24.30 21.35
C ALA A 892 14.13 -23.67 20.13
N ALA A 893 13.44 -23.67 18.99
CA ALA A 893 13.89 -23.05 17.74
C ALA A 893 12.83 -22.11 17.18
N ARG A 894 13.24 -20.90 16.78
CA ARG A 894 12.38 -19.91 16.13
C ARG A 894 12.40 -20.08 14.62
N TYR A 895 11.23 -20.14 14.02
CA TYR A 895 11.02 -20.16 12.58
C TYR A 895 10.13 -18.97 12.17
N GLN A 896 10.34 -18.43 10.96
CA GLN A 896 9.62 -17.27 10.43
C GLN A 896 9.22 -17.51 8.97
N ASP A 897 8.07 -16.98 8.54
CA ASP A 897 7.65 -17.08 7.14
C ASP A 897 8.28 -15.93 6.30
N PRO A 898 9.13 -16.23 5.29
CA PRO A 898 9.77 -15.19 4.46
C PRO A 898 8.82 -14.48 3.48
N LEU A 899 7.52 -14.84 3.42
CA LEU A 899 6.47 -14.10 2.71
C LEU A 899 5.54 -13.31 3.64
N ASP A 900 5.54 -13.60 4.95
CA ASP A 900 4.74 -12.87 5.95
C ASP A 900 5.53 -12.81 7.27
N LEU A 901 6.38 -11.79 7.40
CA LEU A 901 7.25 -11.60 8.56
C LEU A 901 6.49 -11.44 9.90
N SER A 902 5.16 -11.22 9.87
CA SER A 902 4.34 -11.23 11.08
C SER A 902 4.15 -12.62 11.67
N GLN A 903 4.25 -13.67 10.84
CA GLN A 903 4.16 -15.08 11.20
C GLN A 903 5.53 -15.59 11.65
N GLU A 904 5.76 -15.56 12.96
CA GLU A 904 6.86 -16.24 13.62
C GLU A 904 6.31 -17.21 14.67
N TYR A 905 7.02 -18.31 14.89
CA TYR A 905 6.64 -19.32 15.88
C TYR A 905 7.89 -19.98 16.48
N TRP A 906 7.74 -20.52 17.68
CA TRP A 906 8.76 -21.33 18.34
C TRP A 906 8.27 -22.77 18.41
N ASP A 907 9.06 -23.71 17.86
CA ASP A 907 8.92 -25.13 18.16
C ASP A 907 9.77 -25.48 19.38
N VAL A 908 9.24 -26.31 20.27
CA VAL A 908 10.05 -27.01 21.29
C VAL A 908 10.84 -28.11 20.58
N THR A 909 12.14 -28.19 20.87
CA THR A 909 13.00 -29.32 20.48
C THR A 909 13.10 -30.30 21.64
N PHE A 910 12.92 -31.58 21.36
CA PHE A 910 13.29 -32.66 22.27
C PHE A 910 13.96 -33.78 21.48
N GLN A 911 15.19 -34.13 21.86
CA GLN A 911 16.00 -35.18 21.23
C GLN A 911 16.50 -36.15 22.30
N TRP A 912 16.68 -37.41 21.94
CA TRP A 912 17.23 -38.43 22.85
C TRP A 912 17.96 -39.54 22.08
N ALA A 913 18.93 -40.18 22.74
CA ALA A 913 19.59 -41.40 22.29
C ALA A 913 19.91 -42.30 23.49
N LEU A 914 19.81 -43.61 23.27
CA LEU A 914 20.35 -44.65 24.13
C LEU A 914 21.48 -45.34 23.34
N GLN A 915 22.72 -45.07 23.72
CA GLN A 915 23.92 -45.59 23.08
C GLN A 915 24.58 -46.68 23.91
N ARG A 916 25.27 -47.61 23.25
CA ARG A 916 26.05 -48.67 23.89
C ARG A 916 27.16 -49.19 22.98
N ASP A 917 28.35 -49.36 23.54
CA ASP A 917 29.43 -50.10 22.92
C ASP A 917 29.14 -51.61 22.88
N ILE A 918 29.28 -52.19 21.68
CA ILE A 918 29.13 -53.63 21.43
C ILE A 918 30.50 -54.31 21.32
N VAL A 919 31.49 -53.59 20.78
CA VAL A 919 32.92 -53.87 20.87
C VAL A 919 33.69 -52.55 20.97
N GLU A 920 34.98 -52.58 21.31
CA GLU A 920 35.87 -51.45 21.63
C GLU A 920 35.89 -50.29 20.60
N ASP A 921 35.54 -50.56 19.34
CA ASP A 921 35.49 -49.59 18.25
C ASP A 921 34.08 -49.41 17.63
N LEU A 922 33.03 -50.05 18.16
CA LEU A 922 31.68 -50.03 17.58
C LEU A 922 30.59 -49.79 18.62
N ALA A 923 30.08 -48.56 18.65
CA ALA A 923 28.86 -48.19 19.35
C ALA A 923 27.63 -48.43 18.46
N VAL A 924 26.53 -48.87 19.06
CA VAL A 924 25.20 -48.84 18.45
C VAL A 924 24.27 -47.99 19.32
N PHE A 925 23.31 -47.33 18.68
CA PHE A 925 22.34 -46.50 19.40
C PHE A 925 20.92 -46.66 18.86
N ILE A 926 19.95 -46.40 19.73
CA ILE A 926 18.55 -46.15 19.39
C ILE A 926 18.26 -44.69 19.75
N ASN A 927 17.74 -43.90 18.83
CA ASN A 927 17.54 -42.46 19.03
C ASN A 927 16.17 -41.99 18.57
N GLY A 928 15.80 -40.76 18.93
CA GLY A 928 14.58 -40.13 18.44
C GLY A 928 14.53 -38.63 18.69
N TRP A 929 13.53 -37.98 18.10
CA TRP A 929 13.21 -36.58 18.39
C TRP A 929 11.72 -36.30 18.23
N TYR A 930 11.23 -35.30 18.96
CA TYR A 930 9.85 -34.83 18.97
C TYR A 930 9.81 -33.32 18.73
N GLY A 931 8.90 -32.86 17.87
CA GLY A 931 8.78 -31.45 17.51
C GLY A 931 9.78 -31.04 16.43
N SER A 932 11.04 -30.82 16.80
CA SER A 932 12.15 -30.49 15.88
C SER A 932 13.50 -30.87 16.51
N SER A 933 14.60 -30.77 15.74
CA SER A 933 15.97 -31.06 16.18
C SER A 933 16.87 -29.80 16.18
N THR A 934 17.78 -29.70 17.14
CA THR A 934 18.73 -28.58 17.30
C THR A 934 19.57 -28.32 16.05
N LEU A 935 20.21 -29.37 15.51
CA LEU A 935 20.75 -29.37 14.15
C LEU A 935 19.60 -29.66 13.16
N PRO A 936 19.30 -28.78 12.17
CA PRO A 936 18.10 -28.87 11.32
C PRO A 936 18.19 -29.93 10.20
N ARG A 937 18.34 -31.20 10.60
CA ARG A 937 18.45 -32.40 9.73
C ARG A 937 17.18 -32.67 8.90
N VAL A 938 16.02 -32.26 9.41
CA VAL A 938 14.69 -32.41 8.79
C VAL A 938 13.96 -31.07 8.94
N SER A 939 13.37 -30.55 7.86
CA SER A 939 12.84 -29.19 7.80
C SER A 939 11.37 -29.14 7.37
N ARG A 940 10.54 -28.41 8.14
CA ARG A 940 9.10 -28.27 7.90
C ARG A 940 8.77 -27.17 6.86
N TYR A 941 8.64 -27.50 5.59
CA TYR A 941 8.22 -26.58 4.52
C TYR A 941 6.76 -26.77 4.09
N THR A 942 6.15 -25.71 3.58
CA THR A 942 5.03 -25.74 2.61
C THR A 942 5.42 -24.88 1.41
N THR A 943 5.12 -25.36 0.22
CA THR A 943 5.18 -24.54 -0.99
C THR A 943 4.04 -23.53 -1.01
N LYS A 944 4.29 -22.29 -0.58
CA LYS A 944 3.37 -21.16 -0.80
C LYS A 944 3.66 -20.56 -2.17
N THR A 945 2.69 -20.69 -3.08
CA THR A 945 2.70 -19.98 -4.36
C THR A 945 1.99 -18.66 -4.21
N GLN A 946 2.72 -17.54 -4.21
CA GLN A 946 2.15 -16.19 -4.17
C GLN A 946 2.50 -15.44 -5.46
N THR A 947 1.52 -14.76 -6.03
CA THR A 947 1.75 -13.82 -7.13
C THR A 947 2.26 -12.50 -6.53
N VAL A 948 3.56 -12.24 -6.64
CA VAL A 948 4.20 -11.07 -6.03
C VAL A 948 4.63 -10.09 -7.12
N ASN A 949 4.17 -8.84 -7.01
CA ASN A 949 4.57 -7.75 -7.88
C ASN A 949 5.95 -7.20 -7.45
N LYS A 950 7.02 -7.95 -7.73
CA LYS A 950 8.38 -7.47 -7.43
C LYS A 950 8.93 -6.57 -8.55
N PRO A 951 9.54 -5.42 -8.23
CA PRO A 951 10.32 -4.67 -9.18
C PRO A 951 11.59 -5.46 -9.51
N VAL A 952 11.75 -5.87 -10.77
CA VAL A 952 12.98 -6.49 -11.26
C VAL A 952 13.83 -5.44 -11.95
N THR A 953 15.07 -5.29 -11.49
CA THR A 953 16.09 -4.44 -12.09
C THR A 953 16.57 -5.07 -13.40
N VAL A 954 16.01 -4.64 -14.53
CA VAL A 954 16.40 -5.12 -15.86
C VAL A 954 17.43 -4.16 -16.46
N CYS A 955 18.65 -4.64 -16.64
CA CYS A 955 19.72 -3.95 -17.35
C CYS A 955 19.78 -4.44 -18.81
N ASP A 956 20.14 -3.56 -19.76
CA ASP A 956 20.39 -3.99 -21.15
C ASP A 956 21.63 -4.91 -21.21
N SER A 957 21.59 -5.92 -22.09
CA SER A 957 22.70 -6.85 -22.30
C SER A 957 23.85 -6.25 -23.14
N ASN A 958 23.65 -5.08 -23.74
CA ASN A 958 24.62 -4.43 -24.62
C ASN A 958 25.49 -3.39 -23.88
N HIS A 959 26.81 -3.48 -24.12
CA HIS A 959 27.91 -2.62 -23.64
C HIS A 959 28.45 -2.94 -22.22
N ARG A 960 29.63 -3.57 -22.18
CA ARG A 960 30.40 -3.88 -20.95
C ARG A 960 31.38 -2.77 -20.56
N THR A 961 30.90 -1.57 -20.23
CA THR A 961 31.72 -0.55 -19.54
C THR A 961 30.86 0.42 -18.74
N ASP A 962 31.34 0.74 -17.54
CA ASP A 962 30.78 1.70 -16.58
C ASP A 962 29.46 1.28 -15.87
N THR A 963 29.02 2.11 -14.92
CA THR A 963 28.40 1.67 -13.67
C THR A 963 26.97 2.18 -13.47
N LEU A 964 26.13 1.32 -12.84
CA LEU A 964 24.86 1.58 -12.13
C LEU A 964 23.73 2.38 -12.81
N SER A 965 23.94 3.03 -13.96
CA SER A 965 23.06 4.07 -14.50
C SER A 965 21.96 3.59 -15.46
N ASN A 966 22.11 2.40 -16.06
CA ASN A 966 21.29 1.94 -17.19
C ASN A 966 20.39 0.72 -16.87
N CYS A 967 20.02 0.52 -15.61
CA CYS A 967 19.12 -0.56 -15.20
C CYS A 967 17.75 0.01 -14.80
N VAL A 968 16.67 -0.49 -15.39
CA VAL A 968 15.31 -0.01 -15.15
C VAL A 968 14.55 -1.01 -14.28
N ALA A 969 14.02 -0.54 -13.15
CA ALA A 969 13.11 -1.32 -12.32
C ALA A 969 11.77 -1.52 -13.07
N LYS A 970 11.48 -2.74 -13.49
CA LYS A 970 10.20 -3.13 -14.08
C LYS A 970 9.41 -3.99 -13.11
N ASN A 971 8.25 -3.50 -12.68
CA ASN A 971 7.25 -4.31 -11.97
C ASN A 971 6.85 -5.48 -12.86
N THR A 972 7.33 -6.66 -12.49
CA THR A 972 7.06 -7.89 -13.22
C THR A 972 6.16 -8.75 -12.35
N VAL A 973 5.05 -9.23 -12.92
CA VAL A 973 4.17 -10.16 -12.21
C VAL A 973 4.89 -11.50 -12.14
N ILE A 974 5.51 -11.79 -11.00
CA ILE A 974 6.24 -13.04 -10.80
C ILE A 974 5.44 -13.91 -9.84
N THR A 975 5.03 -15.07 -10.32
CA THR A 975 4.60 -16.18 -9.46
C THR A 975 5.83 -16.67 -8.70
N GLN A 976 6.00 -16.22 -7.46
CA GLN A 976 7.05 -16.73 -6.58
C GLN A 976 6.50 -17.96 -5.86
N THR A 977 6.94 -19.12 -6.33
CA THR A 977 6.86 -20.39 -5.61
C THR A 977 7.94 -20.36 -4.53
N VAL A 978 7.57 -20.26 -3.25
CA VAL A 978 8.52 -20.26 -2.13
C VAL A 978 8.19 -21.41 -1.19
N SER A 979 9.18 -22.24 -0.86
CA SER A 979 9.11 -23.20 0.25
C SER A 979 9.24 -22.44 1.57
N THR A 980 8.13 -22.08 2.23
CA THR A 980 8.15 -21.36 3.52
C THR A 980 8.02 -22.33 4.69
N ARG A 981 8.68 -22.07 5.83
CA ARG A 981 8.42 -22.84 7.06
C ARG A 981 7.06 -22.48 7.66
N VAL A 982 6.35 -23.47 8.22
CA VAL A 982 4.93 -23.31 8.62
C VAL A 982 4.70 -23.43 10.12
N ALA A 983 4.05 -22.41 10.68
CA ALA A 983 3.61 -22.40 12.08
C ALA A 983 2.68 -23.58 12.43
N GLN A 984 2.80 -24.06 13.67
CA GLN A 984 2.12 -25.26 14.19
C GLN A 984 0.60 -25.30 13.92
N ASN A 985 -0.07 -24.15 13.85
CA ASN A 985 -1.53 -23.99 13.82
C ASN A 985 -2.27 -24.74 12.70
N ASN A 986 -1.57 -25.24 11.67
CA ASN A 986 -2.16 -25.98 10.55
C ASN A 986 -1.96 -27.52 10.63
N VAL A 987 -1.31 -28.05 11.67
CA VAL A 987 -1.00 -29.48 11.81
C VAL A 987 -1.46 -29.99 13.18
N SER A 988 -2.26 -31.06 13.21
CA SER A 988 -2.89 -31.57 14.43
C SER A 988 -1.96 -32.33 15.37
N GLU A 989 -0.78 -32.75 14.89
CA GLU A 989 0.22 -33.51 15.65
C GLU A 989 1.62 -33.04 15.26
N LEU A 990 2.53 -32.93 16.24
CA LEU A 990 3.94 -32.62 15.99
C LEU A 990 4.66 -33.85 15.39
N PRO A 991 5.68 -33.66 14.53
CA PRO A 991 6.46 -34.78 14.01
C PRO A 991 7.26 -35.46 15.13
N ASN A 992 7.45 -36.78 14.98
CA ASN A 992 8.15 -37.65 15.91
C ASN A 992 8.84 -38.77 15.12
N ILE A 993 10.17 -38.85 15.22
CA ILE A 993 10.99 -39.90 14.57
C ILE A 993 11.64 -40.76 15.65
N VAL A 994 11.62 -42.08 15.44
CA VAL A 994 12.43 -43.04 16.20
C VAL A 994 13.32 -43.79 15.21
N GLY A 995 14.60 -43.95 15.55
CA GLY A 995 15.62 -44.53 14.69
C GLY A 995 16.65 -45.36 15.43
N ALA A 996 17.55 -45.94 14.66
CA ALA A 996 18.72 -46.65 15.16
C ALA A 996 19.91 -46.42 14.23
N GLY A 997 21.11 -46.62 14.77
CA GLY A 997 22.34 -46.40 14.03
C GLY A 997 23.57 -46.96 14.74
N MET A 998 24.73 -46.61 14.20
CA MET A 998 26.02 -47.03 14.73
C MET A 998 27.09 -45.96 14.51
N ILE A 999 28.08 -45.96 15.39
CA ILE A 999 29.35 -45.24 15.25
C ILE A 999 30.46 -46.29 15.20
N TRP A 1000 31.20 -46.33 14.10
CA TRP A 1000 32.38 -47.18 13.96
C TRP A 1000 33.64 -46.30 13.97
N THR A 1001 34.39 -46.38 15.07
CA THR A 1001 35.68 -45.70 15.19
C THR A 1001 36.72 -46.48 14.40
N VAL A 1002 37.27 -45.87 13.35
CA VAL A 1002 38.24 -46.51 12.45
C VAL A 1002 39.67 -46.25 12.94
N THR A 1003 39.91 -45.08 13.53
CA THR A 1003 41.10 -44.71 14.29
C THR A 1003 40.71 -43.67 15.35
N ASP A 1004 41.60 -43.36 16.30
CA ASP A 1004 41.45 -42.25 17.26
C ASP A 1004 41.22 -40.88 16.57
N ASN A 1005 41.45 -40.77 15.26
CA ASN A 1005 41.30 -39.57 14.45
C ASN A 1005 40.09 -39.61 13.49
N LEU A 1006 39.38 -40.74 13.37
CA LEU A 1006 38.33 -40.93 12.36
C LEU A 1006 37.25 -41.91 12.84
N ALA A 1007 36.00 -41.42 12.91
CA ALA A 1007 34.81 -42.25 13.09
C ALA A 1007 33.88 -42.15 11.87
N LEU A 1008 33.25 -43.26 11.52
CA LEU A 1008 32.18 -43.34 10.52
C LEU A 1008 30.84 -43.54 11.24
N TYR A 1009 29.77 -42.92 10.77
CA TYR A 1009 28.44 -43.09 11.34
C TYR A 1009 27.35 -43.36 10.30
N PHE A 1010 26.32 -44.07 10.74
CA PHE A 1010 25.12 -44.36 9.95
C PHE A 1010 23.88 -44.30 10.85
N ASN A 1011 22.80 -43.69 10.34
CA ASN A 1011 21.50 -43.61 11.00
C ASN A 1011 20.36 -43.96 10.02
N ALA A 1012 19.37 -44.70 10.52
CA ALA A 1012 18.07 -44.83 9.89
C ALA A 1012 16.95 -44.59 10.92
N GLY A 1013 16.18 -43.51 10.72
CA GLY A 1013 14.96 -43.17 11.45
C GLY A 1013 13.69 -43.49 10.67
N ALA A 1014 12.59 -43.72 11.39
CA ALA A 1014 11.24 -43.87 10.85
C ALA A 1014 10.25 -42.95 11.61
N GLY A 1015 9.39 -42.26 10.87
CA GLY A 1015 8.34 -41.42 11.44
C GLY A 1015 7.25 -42.25 12.11
N THR A 1016 6.80 -41.83 13.29
CA THR A 1016 5.80 -42.56 14.08
C THR A 1016 4.37 -42.05 13.90
N ASN A 1017 4.16 -40.96 13.14
CA ASN A 1017 2.84 -40.40 12.83
C ASN A 1017 2.79 -39.76 11.43
N ALA A 1018 1.58 -39.35 11.00
CA ALA A 1018 1.34 -38.78 9.67
C ALA A 1018 2.02 -37.41 9.42
N SER A 1019 2.46 -36.73 10.47
CA SER A 1019 3.24 -35.48 10.40
C SER A 1019 4.74 -35.71 10.16
N SER A 1020 5.20 -36.96 10.11
CA SER A 1020 6.62 -37.35 10.06
C SER A 1020 7.00 -38.01 8.74
N PRO A 1021 8.28 -37.97 8.33
CA PRO A 1021 8.73 -38.67 7.14
C PRO A 1021 8.70 -40.19 7.34
N THR A 1022 8.30 -40.92 6.30
CA THR A 1022 8.24 -42.40 6.30
C THR A 1022 9.56 -43.03 6.75
N TYR A 1023 10.68 -42.41 6.39
CA TYR A 1023 12.02 -42.69 6.92
C TYR A 1023 12.92 -41.46 6.77
N ASN A 1024 14.00 -41.38 7.54
CA ASN A 1024 15.12 -40.46 7.34
C ASN A 1024 16.40 -41.30 7.39
N VAL A 1025 17.31 -41.14 6.44
CA VAL A 1025 18.54 -41.94 6.36
C VAL A 1025 19.74 -41.07 6.05
N TYR A 1026 20.81 -41.23 6.83
CA TYR A 1026 22.04 -40.49 6.61
C TYR A 1026 23.29 -41.29 7.01
N THR A 1027 24.41 -40.95 6.38
CA THR A 1027 25.72 -41.52 6.68
C THR A 1027 26.79 -40.45 6.49
N GLY A 1028 27.83 -40.52 7.31
CA GLY A 1028 28.89 -39.53 7.34
C GLY A 1028 30.09 -39.99 8.14
N PHE A 1029 30.98 -39.05 8.38
CA PHE A 1029 32.18 -39.26 9.17
C PHE A 1029 32.48 -38.05 10.06
N ALA A 1030 33.26 -38.27 11.10
CA ALA A 1030 33.85 -37.25 11.94
C ALA A 1030 35.36 -37.47 11.99
N TRP A 1031 36.12 -36.39 11.87
CA TRP A 1031 37.58 -36.41 11.77
C TRP A 1031 38.21 -35.32 12.63
N THR A 1032 39.38 -35.64 13.20
CA THR A 1032 40.24 -34.72 13.96
C THR A 1032 41.71 -34.86 13.49
N PRO A 1033 42.49 -33.77 13.41
CA PRO A 1033 43.88 -33.77 12.93
C PRO A 1033 44.87 -34.54 13.82
#